data_AF-A0A925M9Y7-F1
#
_entry.id   AF-A0A925M9Y7-F1
#
_cell.length_a   1.000
_cell.length_b   1.000
_cell.length_c   1.000
_cell.angle_alpha   90.00
_cell.angle_beta   90.00
_cell.angle_gamma   90.00
#
_symmetry.space_group_name_H-M   'P 1'
#
loop_
_entity.id
_entity.type
_entity.pdbx_description
1 polymer ?
#
loop_
_entity_poly.entity_id
_entity_poly.type
_entity_poly.pdbx_seq_one_letter_code
_entity_poly.pdbx_strand_id
1 'polypeptide(L)'
;MLALAASGVLARPAAAGVIAAPSCPATSSPTSWTGALLDTNTTKAGTVYSPSGAGLELNKSGAVFNTKQMSTASDMVYAAVGDFNKDGWPDFVGASESNSNGYLDVFQNYTWQNENCTTAACTAYAGSPPNWADPTMVVTPKFTNVRSLHVAGFNGRYAIAAADFDGDGWDDVLEVLSPAGVYQMTTVNLYVNKAANDTLSRPTFKTAYQPITGVSAYVGYQMWSGTNIAALDWNGDGYQDMLLGSGAAGGSIRIFKGSCTKLATAVKNAAGLWPCSAPPTFTDQGYMISNLSTNHTPATADGFGTNTSGGTPMFAYADLDLDGKRDLLVGAPNCCSTAAFRLRLFKGVSATTVESVASQSLTSTGAVTGVFVADYSQDGKPDLIVATDGKNYNTAVNGGTTYYYVNNGTNTPFSGGVKQQITFRGVPNTDYDVGFIFDYDRDPTGSPDVMVADGNDSAGYYVIADRQSTTYVGCGEAASGIMDLGSLLSAEMVVTAARITPTFTLSGGTMTFWMSNEEPANWVQANLCPSSSTDYCAAFPKAVGRSVRWKALMCSNLTHTTTPRLTGMSAKFDYTVAKEHYRSGVVVSDGIAYVGAFNQPGDRGRFYAINAGLTTVLWDGAIKLDARADASRKIYTAINTVPQTRYEFSTTNASNSLLQTLLTTPSTQSTTDLITWVRSPRFGVGNDSIPLTRLGSVETSTPAVLTKPGRPSWYSYGSGTDRTHIESFIAANATRVPLVMFGSKDGMVHALYTFPANQSDARNGNEAWAYIPPPVAANLLADYNSTLNANASASDGLNHPTVASFPDGSPTLVDYQTSLGTFKTVALIAEGNGGKAFSAIDVTKTVDPVNGAVSGPTPMWSATPGLGEAGQAYGKPTVVRVKIAGAERYLVITGTGVDYSDTLNLKGRTVSAYDLVTGTLMWKFQAKCPVMTDVSAFETDDDLEPGAPTLDGFIDRVVFADKCGYVYKIDPATDLGGGWYANVGMGAFVANTTPDGKLQYALFSTQLSLLGLATQRPIAGTIAARTDSTTRMVLLFGTGGLESAASTTANAFFAIYADTGVVRSKVLGSCSGGVCEKFYGGVVVTPEQAIFTKTVDPAIGTNSCDDGSSTVAAVSLNPGTGTNFTSSFNIAVSSAVMGGLYGDAGALYFATIAGDVARIGTPRAANAGGDTLSGQKQGMGAGDQPSTGAVVGTTSGFTLMGWRVVL
;
A
#
# COMPACT_ATOMS: atom_id res chain seq x y z
N MET A 1 27.00 -63.32 -36.97
CA MET A 1 26.64 -62.72 -38.28
C MET A 1 25.13 -62.78 -38.45
N LEU A 2 24.60 -61.73 -39.08
CA LEU A 2 23.19 -61.42 -39.34
C LEU A 2 22.30 -62.62 -39.76
N ALA A 3 21.00 -62.58 -39.45
CA ALA A 3 19.97 -62.22 -40.44
C ALA A 3 18.52 -62.24 -39.89
N LEU A 4 17.83 -61.12 -40.17
CA LEU A 4 16.43 -60.86 -40.53
C LEU A 4 15.28 -61.80 -40.08
N ALA A 5 14.21 -61.17 -39.58
CA ALA A 5 12.83 -61.46 -40.00
C ALA A 5 11.96 -60.19 -39.97
N ALA A 6 11.31 -59.91 -41.10
CA ALA A 6 10.35 -58.84 -41.38
C ALA A 6 8.91 -59.41 -41.26
N SER A 7 8.03 -58.81 -40.46
CA SER A 7 6.90 -57.94 -40.85
C SER A 7 5.54 -58.64 -40.93
N GLY A 8 4.60 -58.17 -40.10
CA GLY A 8 3.16 -58.45 -40.16
C GLY A 8 2.42 -57.62 -39.11
N VAL A 9 1.62 -56.67 -39.57
CA VAL A 9 0.98 -55.55 -38.83
C VAL A 9 -0.16 -56.00 -37.91
N LEU A 10 -0.21 -55.45 -36.68
CA LEU A 10 -1.40 -55.43 -35.82
C LEU A 10 -1.70 -53.98 -35.40
N ALA A 11 -2.98 -53.62 -35.49
CA ALA A 11 -3.54 -52.32 -35.20
C ALA A 11 -3.31 -51.89 -33.74
N ARG A 12 -2.93 -50.62 -33.54
CA ARG A 12 -2.81 -49.99 -32.22
C ARG A 12 -4.21 -49.67 -31.65
N PRO A 13 -4.50 -49.97 -30.37
CA PRO A 13 -5.66 -49.42 -29.69
C PRO A 13 -5.46 -47.91 -29.47
N ALA A 14 -6.59 -47.20 -29.54
CA ALA A 14 -6.69 -45.75 -29.42
C ALA A 14 -5.94 -45.21 -28.18
N ALA A 15 -5.12 -44.19 -28.38
CA ALA A 15 -4.56 -43.40 -27.29
C ALA A 15 -5.74 -42.79 -26.51
N ALA A 16 -5.85 -43.16 -25.24
CA ALA A 16 -6.71 -42.46 -24.29
C ALA A 16 -6.36 -40.97 -24.36
N GLY A 17 -7.35 -40.15 -24.67
CA GLY A 17 -7.21 -38.70 -24.67
C GLY A 17 -6.63 -38.27 -23.33
N VAL A 18 -5.57 -37.47 -23.38
CA VAL A 18 -5.07 -36.76 -22.21
C VAL A 18 -6.22 -35.89 -21.72
N ILE A 19 -6.82 -36.27 -20.60
CA ILE A 19 -7.81 -35.46 -19.91
C ILE A 19 -7.08 -34.15 -19.60
N ALA A 20 -7.55 -33.05 -20.18
CA ALA A 20 -7.07 -31.72 -19.85
C ALA A 20 -7.13 -31.57 -18.33
N ALA A 21 -6.05 -31.08 -17.72
CA ALA A 21 -6.07 -30.68 -16.33
C ALA A 21 -7.28 -29.75 -16.13
N PRO A 22 -8.16 -30.00 -15.13
CA PRO A 22 -9.26 -29.09 -14.84
C PRO A 22 -8.67 -27.71 -14.55
N SER A 23 -8.86 -26.78 -15.47
CA SER A 23 -8.65 -25.38 -15.19
C SER A 23 -9.65 -25.01 -14.10
N CYS A 24 -9.16 -24.39 -13.04
CA CYS A 24 -9.99 -23.59 -12.14
C CYS A 24 -11.11 -22.88 -12.91
N PRO A 25 -12.35 -22.82 -12.39
CA PRO A 25 -13.31 -21.88 -12.92
C PRO A 25 -12.66 -20.50 -12.80
N ALA A 26 -12.25 -19.95 -13.94
CA ALA A 26 -11.75 -18.61 -13.99
C ALA A 26 -12.86 -17.73 -13.38
N THR A 27 -12.59 -17.08 -12.24
CA THR A 27 -13.54 -16.15 -11.59
C THR A 27 -13.93 -15.02 -12.53
N SER A 28 -13.17 -14.86 -13.61
CA SER A 28 -13.48 -14.15 -14.83
C SER A 28 -12.58 -14.65 -15.97
N SER A 29 -13.03 -14.54 -17.22
CA SER A 29 -12.15 -14.82 -18.37
C SER A 29 -11.01 -13.80 -18.44
N PRO A 30 -9.76 -14.20 -18.78
CA PRO A 30 -8.66 -13.26 -18.97
C PRO A 30 -9.06 -12.17 -19.97
N THR A 31 -9.24 -10.94 -19.50
CA THR A 31 -9.41 -9.79 -20.40
C THR A 31 -8.06 -9.51 -21.04
N SER A 32 -8.02 -9.54 -22.36
CA SER A 32 -6.80 -9.25 -23.12
C SER A 32 -6.68 -7.73 -23.24
N TRP A 33 -5.57 -7.18 -22.74
CA TRP A 33 -5.26 -5.76 -22.91
C TRP A 33 -4.03 -5.59 -23.80
N THR A 34 -4.10 -4.64 -24.72
CA THR A 34 -3.02 -4.30 -25.64
C THR A 34 -2.79 -2.79 -25.59
N GLY A 35 -1.65 -2.38 -25.05
CA GLY A 35 -1.12 -1.02 -25.17
C GLY A 35 -0.01 -0.99 -26.23
N ALA A 36 0.08 0.10 -27.00
CA ALA A 36 0.99 0.21 -28.14
C ALA A 36 2.35 0.86 -27.81
N LEU A 37 2.56 1.35 -26.59
CA LEU A 37 3.77 2.08 -26.21
C LEU A 37 4.45 1.39 -25.04
N LEU A 38 5.67 0.89 -25.27
CA LEU A 38 6.63 0.65 -24.20
C LEU A 38 6.87 1.98 -23.49
N ASP A 39 6.84 2.00 -22.17
CA ASP A 39 7.00 3.23 -21.38
C ASP A 39 8.28 3.97 -21.81
N THR A 40 8.11 5.17 -22.35
CA THR A 40 9.22 5.95 -22.89
C THR A 40 9.89 6.82 -21.83
N ASN A 41 9.25 7.06 -20.67
CA ASN A 41 9.57 8.25 -19.87
C ASN A 41 9.72 8.02 -18.35
N THR A 42 9.30 6.89 -17.75
CA THR A 42 9.10 6.89 -16.28
C THR A 42 10.20 6.26 -15.42
N THR A 43 10.99 5.29 -15.87
CA THR A 43 12.16 4.77 -15.09
C THR A 43 13.09 3.92 -15.95
N LYS A 44 14.24 4.50 -16.35
CA LYS A 44 15.28 3.79 -17.11
C LYS A 44 16.64 3.99 -16.46
N ALA A 45 17.27 2.89 -16.08
CA ALA A 45 18.64 2.86 -15.60
C ALA A 45 19.45 1.98 -16.54
N GLY A 46 20.33 2.56 -17.34
CA GLY A 46 21.15 1.80 -18.29
C GLY A 46 20.38 1.25 -19.51
N THR A 47 19.15 1.69 -19.77
CA THR A 47 18.37 1.36 -20.98
C THR A 47 17.86 2.63 -21.68
N VAL A 48 17.70 2.57 -23.01
CA VAL A 48 17.20 3.64 -23.90
C VAL A 48 16.15 3.07 -24.85
N TYR A 49 15.23 3.91 -25.31
CA TYR A 49 14.32 3.55 -26.39
C TYR A 49 14.96 3.94 -27.74
N SER A 50 15.21 2.95 -28.61
CA SER A 50 15.80 3.16 -29.94
C SER A 50 14.69 3.41 -30.97
N PRO A 51 14.55 4.64 -31.52
CA PRO A 51 13.50 4.96 -32.48
C PRO A 51 13.68 4.22 -33.81
N SER A 52 14.93 3.97 -34.22
CA SER A 52 15.29 3.34 -35.49
C SER A 52 14.95 1.85 -35.57
N GLY A 53 14.63 1.19 -34.46
CA GLY A 53 13.95 -0.10 -34.55
C GLY A 53 12.94 -0.41 -33.45
N ALA A 54 12.30 0.65 -32.93
CA ALA A 54 11.08 0.57 -32.13
C ALA A 54 11.18 -0.40 -30.93
N GLY A 55 12.20 -0.24 -30.09
CA GLY A 55 12.37 -1.09 -28.91
C GLY A 55 13.32 -0.52 -27.85
N LEU A 56 13.23 -1.06 -26.64
CA LEU A 56 14.15 -0.80 -25.54
C LEU A 56 15.43 -1.62 -25.71
N GLU A 57 16.57 -0.98 -25.49
CA GLU A 57 17.93 -1.54 -25.59
C GLU A 57 18.79 -0.98 -24.44
N LEU A 58 19.92 -1.62 -24.11
CA LEU A 58 20.92 -1.06 -23.21
C LEU A 58 21.57 0.20 -23.77
N ASN A 59 21.95 1.12 -22.87
CA ASN A 59 22.72 2.31 -23.20
C ASN A 59 24.14 1.93 -23.63
N LYS A 60 24.73 2.76 -24.48
CA LYS A 60 26.18 2.72 -24.69
C LYS A 60 26.90 3.14 -23.40
N SER A 61 28.15 2.72 -23.23
CA SER A 61 28.93 2.89 -21.99
C SER A 61 29.33 4.34 -21.68
N GLY A 62 28.93 5.31 -22.53
CA GLY A 62 29.08 6.74 -22.33
C GLY A 62 29.79 7.48 -23.47
N ALA A 63 29.94 8.79 -23.25
CA ALA A 63 30.65 9.77 -24.06
C ALA A 63 32.17 9.51 -24.13
N VAL A 64 32.76 9.75 -25.30
CA VAL A 64 34.20 9.74 -25.58
C VAL A 64 34.59 11.11 -26.13
N PHE A 65 35.09 11.96 -25.25
CA PHE A 65 35.47 13.33 -25.61
C PHE A 65 36.83 13.40 -26.30
N ASN A 66 36.87 14.07 -27.44
CA ASN A 66 38.10 14.35 -28.17
C ASN A 66 38.19 15.86 -28.46
N THR A 67 39.39 16.44 -28.36
CA THR A 67 39.58 17.88 -28.52
C THR A 67 40.23 18.23 -29.86
N LYS A 68 39.74 19.30 -30.50
CA LYS A 68 40.28 19.83 -31.75
C LYS A 68 40.31 21.35 -31.72
N GLN A 69 41.39 21.95 -32.22
CA GLN A 69 41.47 23.41 -32.36
C GLN A 69 40.53 23.88 -33.48
N MET A 70 39.73 24.90 -33.19
CA MET A 70 38.91 25.63 -34.15
C MET A 70 39.72 26.82 -34.68
N SER A 71 39.94 26.87 -36.00
CA SER A 71 40.69 27.96 -36.63
C SER A 71 39.76 29.15 -36.93
N THR A 72 39.71 30.13 -36.03
CA THR A 72 39.18 31.47 -36.32
C THR A 72 40.32 32.48 -36.20
N ALA A 73 40.30 33.52 -37.04
CA ALA A 73 41.32 34.58 -37.04
C ALA A 73 40.95 35.77 -36.12
N SER A 74 39.90 35.60 -35.31
CA SER A 74 39.26 36.67 -34.53
C SER A 74 39.33 36.35 -33.04
N ASP A 75 39.67 37.33 -32.21
CA ASP A 75 39.68 37.22 -30.75
C ASP A 75 38.26 37.43 -30.21
N MET A 76 37.69 36.47 -29.49
CA MET A 76 36.28 36.33 -29.14
C MET A 76 36.17 35.90 -27.69
N VAL A 77 35.39 36.65 -26.93
CA VAL A 77 35.21 36.51 -25.48
C VAL A 77 33.77 36.15 -25.13
N TYR A 78 32.83 36.36 -26.07
CA TYR A 78 31.42 36.03 -25.91
C TYR A 78 30.88 35.42 -27.19
N ALA A 79 29.99 34.45 -27.07
CA ALA A 79 29.32 33.86 -28.22
C ALA A 79 27.98 33.24 -27.87
N ALA A 80 27.12 33.13 -28.89
CA ALA A 80 25.87 32.38 -28.83
C ALA A 80 25.64 31.64 -30.15
N VAL A 81 25.04 30.45 -30.08
CA VAL A 81 24.83 29.54 -31.22
C VAL A 81 23.43 29.75 -31.79
N GLY A 82 23.30 29.70 -33.10
CA GLY A 82 22.03 29.71 -33.83
C GLY A 82 22.23 29.29 -35.27
N ASP A 83 21.17 28.89 -35.98
CA ASP A 83 21.19 28.65 -37.43
C ASP A 83 20.65 29.90 -38.14
N PHE A 84 21.53 30.90 -38.30
CA PHE A 84 21.14 32.22 -38.79
C PHE A 84 20.72 32.22 -40.26
N ASN A 85 21.18 31.24 -41.04
CA ASN A 85 20.95 31.17 -42.49
C ASN A 85 20.03 30.00 -42.92
N LYS A 86 19.59 29.14 -41.99
CA LYS A 86 18.77 27.95 -42.22
C LYS A 86 19.40 26.91 -43.16
N ASP A 87 20.71 26.79 -43.15
CA ASP A 87 21.37 25.69 -43.87
C ASP A 87 21.40 24.37 -43.08
N GLY A 88 20.89 24.39 -41.84
CA GLY A 88 20.80 23.24 -40.96
C GLY A 88 22.12 22.90 -40.28
N TRP A 89 23.13 23.77 -40.36
CA TRP A 89 24.36 23.69 -39.59
C TRP A 89 24.36 24.77 -38.50
N PRO A 90 24.72 24.44 -37.25
CA PRO A 90 24.80 25.46 -36.21
C PRO A 90 25.91 26.47 -36.51
N ASP A 91 25.53 27.73 -36.70
CA ASP A 91 26.40 28.89 -36.76
C ASP A 91 26.60 29.48 -35.36
N PHE A 92 27.38 30.55 -35.24
CA PHE A 92 27.41 31.33 -34.01
C PHE A 92 27.62 32.82 -34.27
N VAL A 93 27.16 33.65 -33.35
CA VAL A 93 27.53 35.07 -33.24
C VAL A 93 28.61 35.20 -32.18
N GLY A 94 29.66 35.95 -32.48
CA GLY A 94 30.83 36.15 -31.62
C GLY A 94 31.10 37.63 -31.36
N ALA A 95 31.55 37.97 -30.15
CA ALA A 95 31.95 39.32 -29.81
C ALA A 95 33.29 39.41 -29.06
N SER A 96 33.93 40.56 -29.18
CA SER A 96 35.27 40.84 -28.66
C SER A 96 35.31 42.09 -27.77
N GLU A 97 36.07 42.01 -26.68
CA GLU A 97 36.39 43.12 -25.78
C GLU A 97 37.68 43.82 -26.24
N SER A 98 37.61 44.79 -27.15
CA SER A 98 38.80 45.53 -27.60
C SER A 98 38.62 47.05 -27.53
N ASN A 99 39.66 47.75 -27.05
CA ASN A 99 39.66 49.18 -26.76
C ASN A 99 39.37 50.10 -27.97
N SER A 100 39.46 49.58 -29.20
CA SER A 100 39.08 50.32 -30.42
C SER A 100 38.50 49.48 -31.56
N ASN A 101 38.53 48.14 -31.45
CA ASN A 101 38.17 47.21 -32.52
C ASN A 101 37.15 46.15 -32.09
N GLY A 102 36.44 46.33 -30.98
CA GLY A 102 35.42 45.36 -30.55
C GLY A 102 34.36 45.19 -31.64
N TYR A 103 33.89 43.97 -31.82
CA TYR A 103 32.97 43.60 -32.90
C TYR A 103 31.86 42.71 -32.36
N LEU A 104 30.78 42.59 -33.13
CA LEU A 104 29.72 41.60 -32.99
C LEU A 104 29.46 41.03 -34.39
N ASP A 105 29.96 39.82 -34.64
CA ASP A 105 30.00 39.23 -35.98
C ASP A 105 29.40 37.83 -35.99
N VAL A 106 28.74 37.47 -37.08
CA VAL A 106 28.19 36.12 -37.33
C VAL A 106 29.22 35.29 -38.08
N PHE A 107 29.50 34.12 -37.55
CA PHE A 107 30.41 33.12 -38.10
C PHE A 107 29.61 31.91 -38.57
N GLN A 108 29.66 31.65 -39.88
CA GLN A 108 28.95 30.53 -40.49
C GLN A 108 29.79 29.25 -40.41
N ASN A 109 29.12 28.13 -40.15
CA ASN A 109 29.69 26.79 -40.11
C ASN A 109 29.85 26.19 -41.51
N TYR A 110 31.11 26.04 -41.92
CA TYR A 110 31.50 25.36 -43.16
C TYR A 110 32.18 24.01 -42.90
N THR A 111 32.00 23.42 -41.71
CA THR A 111 32.62 22.14 -41.33
C THR A 111 32.23 21.01 -42.29
N TRP A 112 31.01 21.03 -42.83
CA TRP A 112 30.54 20.15 -43.90
C TRP A 112 31.48 20.08 -45.12
N GLN A 113 32.23 21.16 -45.42
CA GLN A 113 33.22 21.15 -46.49
C GLN A 113 34.36 20.19 -46.19
N ASN A 114 34.69 19.94 -44.93
CA ASN A 114 35.73 19.02 -44.52
C ASN A 114 35.22 17.56 -44.37
N GLU A 115 33.91 17.32 -44.45
CA GLU A 115 33.26 16.02 -44.17
C GLU A 115 32.98 15.15 -45.38
N ASN A 116 33.20 15.65 -46.60
CA ASN A 116 32.89 14.94 -47.85
C ASN A 116 31.41 14.46 -47.89
N CYS A 117 30.47 15.39 -47.77
CA CYS A 117 29.04 15.11 -47.89
C CYS A 117 28.69 14.71 -49.34
N THR A 118 28.01 13.56 -49.51
CA THR A 118 27.69 12.95 -50.81
C THR A 118 26.42 13.52 -51.49
N THR A 119 25.81 14.56 -50.92
CA THR A 119 24.66 15.24 -51.55
C THR A 119 25.11 16.30 -52.55
N ALA A 120 24.26 16.60 -53.54
CA ALA A 120 24.57 17.42 -54.72
C ALA A 120 24.93 18.90 -54.46
N ALA A 121 25.15 19.32 -53.20
CA ALA A 121 25.40 20.70 -52.81
C ALA A 121 26.88 21.03 -52.46
N CYS A 122 27.83 20.11 -52.61
CA CYS A 122 29.18 20.28 -52.06
C CYS A 122 30.31 20.10 -53.09
N THR A 123 30.94 21.18 -53.56
CA THR A 123 32.18 21.09 -54.36
C THR A 123 33.30 21.92 -53.75
N ALA A 124 34.12 21.32 -52.87
CA ALA A 124 35.60 21.34 -52.87
C ALA A 124 36.25 20.93 -51.52
N TYR A 125 36.36 19.63 -51.26
CA TYR A 125 37.39 18.99 -50.41
C TYR A 125 37.62 17.56 -50.92
N ALA A 126 38.85 17.07 -50.92
CA ALA A 126 39.27 15.86 -51.66
C ALA A 126 39.72 14.69 -50.75
N GLY A 127 39.20 14.60 -49.51
CA GLY A 127 39.51 13.52 -48.56
C GLY A 127 38.48 12.38 -48.53
N SER A 128 38.80 11.23 -47.94
CA SER A 128 37.84 10.14 -47.68
C SER A 128 36.81 10.53 -46.60
N PRO A 129 35.56 10.02 -46.63
CA PRO A 129 34.56 10.28 -45.60
C PRO A 129 35.05 9.89 -44.19
N PRO A 130 34.66 10.64 -43.13
CA PRO A 130 34.97 10.27 -41.75
C PRO A 130 34.42 8.88 -41.38
N ASN A 131 35.21 8.09 -40.65
CA ASN A 131 34.74 6.81 -40.10
C ASN A 131 34.04 7.02 -38.76
N TRP A 132 32.73 7.27 -38.79
CA TRP A 132 31.91 7.50 -37.59
C TRP A 132 31.80 6.29 -36.65
N ALA A 133 32.27 5.10 -37.04
CA ALA A 133 32.34 3.93 -36.16
C ALA A 133 33.56 3.95 -35.21
N ASP A 134 34.51 4.84 -35.44
CA ASP A 134 35.67 5.05 -34.57
C ASP A 134 35.41 6.23 -33.62
N PRO A 135 35.26 5.98 -32.30
CA PRO A 135 34.94 7.02 -31.32
C PRO A 135 36.09 8.00 -31.06
N THR A 136 37.24 7.85 -31.73
CA THR A 136 38.36 8.81 -31.68
C THR A 136 38.38 9.79 -32.86
N MET A 137 37.48 9.64 -33.83
CA MET A 137 37.42 10.48 -35.02
C MET A 137 36.76 11.84 -34.74
N VAL A 138 37.45 12.91 -35.12
CA VAL A 138 36.98 14.31 -34.99
C VAL A 138 37.22 15.06 -36.31
N VAL A 139 36.20 15.76 -36.81
CA VAL A 139 36.30 16.59 -38.01
C VAL A 139 37.00 17.90 -37.64
N THR A 140 37.73 18.51 -38.57
CA THR A 140 38.36 19.82 -38.29
C THR A 140 37.29 20.92 -38.41
N PRO A 141 36.97 21.68 -37.34
CA PRO A 141 35.96 22.74 -37.41
C PRO A 141 36.36 23.84 -38.39
N LYS A 142 35.42 24.35 -39.18
CA LYS A 142 35.66 25.45 -40.13
C LYS A 142 34.58 26.52 -40.03
N PHE A 143 34.92 27.65 -39.40
CA PHE A 143 34.03 28.78 -39.23
C PHE A 143 34.55 30.01 -39.97
N THR A 144 33.65 30.74 -40.65
CA THR A 144 34.01 31.94 -41.41
C THR A 144 33.11 33.10 -41.03
N ASN A 145 33.71 34.25 -40.72
CA ASN A 145 32.96 35.49 -40.51
C ASN A 145 32.23 35.89 -41.82
N VAL A 146 30.90 36.01 -41.75
CA VAL A 146 30.04 36.31 -42.90
C VAL A 146 29.28 37.62 -42.77
N ARG A 147 29.12 38.17 -41.56
CA ARG A 147 28.32 39.36 -41.30
C ARG A 147 28.78 40.08 -40.05
N SER A 148 29.03 41.39 -40.16
CA SER A 148 29.15 42.25 -38.97
C SER A 148 27.80 42.90 -38.65
N LEU A 149 27.42 42.89 -37.37
CA LEU A 149 26.19 43.48 -36.85
C LEU A 149 26.41 44.90 -36.29
N HIS A 150 27.62 45.19 -35.82
CA HIS A 150 28.01 46.53 -35.37
C HIS A 150 28.40 47.43 -36.54
N VAL A 151 27.98 48.69 -36.48
CA VAL A 151 28.38 49.73 -37.46
C VAL A 151 29.64 50.47 -37.00
N ALA A 152 29.92 50.47 -35.70
CA ALA A 152 31.13 51.01 -35.07
C ALA A 152 31.53 50.10 -33.90
N GLY A 153 32.83 49.98 -33.64
CA GLY A 153 33.31 49.05 -32.61
C GLY A 153 32.90 49.45 -31.20
N PHE A 154 32.56 48.45 -30.38
CA PHE A 154 32.18 48.64 -28.98
C PHE A 154 33.32 48.24 -28.04
N ASN A 155 33.57 49.06 -27.02
CA ASN A 155 34.52 48.76 -25.96
C ASN A 155 33.78 48.48 -24.64
N GLY A 156 33.79 47.23 -24.21
CA GLY A 156 33.12 46.76 -23.00
C GLY A 156 32.83 45.27 -23.04
N ARG A 157 32.04 44.80 -22.07
CA ARG A 157 31.61 43.40 -21.93
C ARG A 157 30.24 43.18 -22.56
N TYR A 158 29.95 41.94 -22.90
CA TYR A 158 28.69 41.52 -23.52
C TYR A 158 27.99 40.45 -22.70
N ALA A 159 26.67 40.36 -22.82
CA ALA A 159 25.95 39.09 -22.70
C ALA A 159 25.20 38.88 -24.02
N ILE A 160 25.29 37.69 -24.61
CA ILE A 160 24.76 37.44 -25.95
C ILE A 160 23.90 36.19 -25.92
N ALA A 161 22.71 36.27 -26.51
CA ALA A 161 21.85 35.13 -26.74
C ALA A 161 21.40 35.12 -28.21
N ALA A 162 21.26 33.93 -28.78
CA ALA A 162 20.68 33.72 -30.08
C ALA A 162 19.47 32.80 -29.94
N ALA A 163 18.34 33.23 -30.50
CA ALA A 163 17.07 32.51 -30.48
C ALA A 163 16.08 33.19 -31.42
N ASP A 164 15.02 32.48 -31.80
CA ASP A 164 13.88 33.02 -32.53
C ASP A 164 12.98 33.89 -31.61
N PHE A 165 13.37 35.14 -31.38
CA PHE A 165 12.68 36.03 -30.44
C PHE A 165 11.34 36.54 -30.97
N ASP A 166 11.15 36.58 -32.29
CA ASP A 166 9.92 37.02 -32.93
C ASP A 166 9.03 35.87 -33.47
N GLY A 167 9.45 34.62 -33.28
CA GLY A 167 8.66 33.42 -33.58
C GLY A 167 8.53 33.11 -35.07
N ASP A 168 9.35 33.73 -35.94
CA ASP A 168 9.33 33.54 -37.39
C ASP A 168 10.11 32.28 -37.85
N GLY A 169 10.74 31.62 -36.89
CA GLY A 169 11.51 30.39 -37.03
C GLY A 169 12.97 30.61 -37.42
N TRP A 170 13.46 31.85 -37.54
CA TRP A 170 14.86 32.17 -37.79
C TRP A 170 15.51 32.69 -36.51
N ASP A 171 16.75 32.31 -36.25
CA ASP A 171 17.44 32.80 -35.06
C ASP A 171 17.81 34.29 -35.22
N ASP A 172 17.47 35.06 -34.20
CA ASP A 172 17.82 36.46 -34.00
C ASP A 172 19.01 36.57 -33.05
N VAL A 173 19.58 37.79 -32.92
CA VAL A 173 20.66 38.06 -31.96
C VAL A 173 20.23 39.11 -30.93
N LEU A 174 20.26 38.73 -29.66
CA LEU A 174 20.09 39.64 -28.53
C LEU A 174 21.45 39.91 -27.88
N GLU A 175 21.73 41.18 -27.65
CA GLU A 175 22.98 41.68 -27.09
C GLU A 175 22.71 42.60 -25.90
N VAL A 176 23.39 42.34 -24.79
CA VAL A 176 23.41 43.24 -23.62
C VAL A 176 24.79 43.85 -23.49
N LEU A 177 24.87 45.17 -23.60
CA LEU A 177 26.12 45.94 -23.58
C LEU A 177 26.46 46.46 -22.20
N SER A 178 27.74 46.32 -21.85
CA SER A 178 28.31 46.76 -20.59
C SER A 178 29.59 47.59 -20.82
N PRO A 179 29.48 48.93 -20.97
CA PRO A 179 30.59 49.78 -21.39
C PRO A 179 31.83 49.69 -20.50
N ALA A 180 33.00 49.77 -21.12
CA ALA A 180 34.29 49.76 -20.42
C ALA A 180 34.40 50.90 -19.39
N GLY A 181 35.05 50.62 -18.26
CA GLY A 181 35.29 51.56 -17.16
C GLY A 181 34.35 51.40 -15.96
N VAL A 182 33.07 51.09 -16.22
CA VAL A 182 32.11 50.72 -15.17
C VAL A 182 31.61 49.29 -15.29
N TYR A 183 31.61 48.64 -16.46
CA TYR A 183 31.07 47.27 -16.61
C TYR A 183 29.66 47.06 -16.05
N GLN A 184 28.86 48.12 -15.97
CA GLN A 184 27.43 48.04 -15.69
C GLN A 184 26.69 47.75 -16.99
N MET A 185 25.76 46.79 -16.96
CA MET A 185 24.87 46.53 -18.09
C MET A 185 23.92 47.72 -18.30
N THR A 186 23.93 48.30 -19.49
CA THR A 186 23.23 49.58 -19.76
C THR A 186 22.28 49.55 -20.94
N THR A 187 22.55 48.71 -21.94
CA THR A 187 21.80 48.70 -23.20
C THR A 187 21.49 47.28 -23.61
N VAL A 188 20.27 47.04 -24.07
CA VAL A 188 19.86 45.77 -24.72
C VAL A 188 19.53 46.08 -26.17
N ASN A 189 20.19 45.42 -27.10
CA ASN A 189 19.93 45.50 -28.53
C ASN A 189 19.37 44.17 -29.03
N LEU A 190 18.34 44.22 -29.87
CA LEU A 190 17.82 43.05 -30.57
C LEU A 190 17.95 43.23 -32.08
N TYR A 191 18.73 42.36 -32.70
CA TYR A 191 18.92 42.26 -34.15
C TYR A 191 18.04 41.15 -34.69
N VAL A 192 16.87 41.54 -35.20
CA VAL A 192 15.91 40.58 -35.78
C VAL A 192 16.36 40.18 -37.18
N ASN A 193 16.40 38.88 -37.45
CA ASN A 193 16.69 38.30 -38.74
C ASN A 193 15.61 38.76 -39.76
N LYS A 194 15.99 38.90 -41.02
CA LYS A 194 15.04 39.28 -42.08
C LYS A 194 14.32 38.06 -42.67
N ALA A 195 14.54 36.87 -42.11
CA ALA A 195 14.10 35.61 -42.67
C ALA A 195 14.58 35.44 -44.13
N ALA A 196 15.76 35.97 -44.44
CA ALA A 196 16.28 36.05 -45.80
C ALA A 196 17.81 36.10 -45.81
N ASN A 197 18.40 35.36 -46.74
CA ASN A 197 19.83 35.38 -47.02
C ASN A 197 20.15 36.31 -48.20
N ASP A 198 21.37 36.82 -48.25
CA ASP A 198 21.89 37.54 -49.42
C ASP A 198 22.26 36.57 -50.57
N THR A 199 22.76 37.11 -51.68
CA THR A 199 23.12 36.31 -52.88
C THR A 199 24.27 35.32 -52.64
N LEU A 200 24.98 35.43 -51.52
CA LEU A 200 26.04 34.50 -51.11
C LEU A 200 25.55 33.54 -50.01
N SER A 201 24.23 33.44 -49.80
CA SER A 201 23.59 32.62 -48.76
C SER A 201 23.96 33.04 -47.33
N ARG A 202 24.30 34.31 -47.12
CA ARG A 202 24.65 34.84 -45.78
C ARG A 202 23.43 35.47 -45.12
N PRO A 203 23.29 35.34 -43.79
CA PRO A 203 22.13 35.87 -43.07
C PRO A 203 22.06 37.39 -43.17
N THR A 204 20.83 37.94 -43.18
CA THR A 204 20.60 39.38 -43.18
C THR A 204 19.71 39.81 -42.02
N PHE A 205 20.07 40.93 -41.38
CA PHE A 205 19.39 41.42 -40.18
C PHE A 205 18.77 42.80 -40.41
N LYS A 206 17.71 43.10 -39.65
CA LYS A 206 17.13 44.44 -39.50
C LYS A 206 18.08 45.32 -38.66
N THR A 207 17.89 46.64 -38.71
CA THR A 207 18.59 47.54 -37.80
C THR A 207 18.19 47.21 -36.37
N ALA A 208 19.16 47.12 -35.45
CA ALA A 208 18.88 46.86 -34.05
C ALA A 208 18.00 47.96 -33.43
N TYR A 209 17.16 47.53 -32.49
CA TYR A 209 16.38 48.41 -31.63
C TYR A 209 16.50 47.93 -30.18
N GLN A 210 16.06 48.77 -29.23
CA GLN A 210 16.07 48.43 -27.81
C GLN A 210 14.71 47.85 -27.41
N PRO A 211 14.59 46.54 -27.16
CA PRO A 211 13.32 45.93 -26.74
C PRO A 211 12.96 46.24 -25.28
N ILE A 212 13.89 46.82 -24.53
CA ILE A 212 13.70 47.35 -23.17
C ILE A 212 14.65 48.54 -22.94
N THR A 213 14.16 49.57 -22.26
CA THR A 213 14.95 50.76 -21.87
C THR A 213 15.18 50.79 -20.36
N GLY A 214 16.31 51.33 -19.91
CA GLY A 214 16.59 51.51 -18.48
C GLY A 214 17.04 50.25 -17.75
N VAL A 215 17.60 49.26 -18.47
CA VAL A 215 18.01 47.96 -17.92
C VAL A 215 19.00 48.08 -16.74
N SER A 216 19.81 49.14 -16.71
CA SER A 216 20.76 49.44 -15.63
C SER A 216 20.12 49.67 -14.26
N ALA A 217 18.81 49.94 -14.20
CA ALA A 217 18.06 50.00 -12.95
C ALA A 217 17.75 48.62 -12.36
N TYR A 218 17.80 47.57 -13.19
CA TYR A 218 17.42 46.21 -12.85
C TYR A 218 18.64 45.29 -12.68
N VAL A 219 19.72 45.56 -13.42
CA VAL A 219 20.93 44.73 -13.42
C VAL A 219 22.17 45.53 -13.03
N GLY A 220 23.11 44.84 -12.38
CA GLY A 220 24.41 45.36 -11.96
C GLY A 220 25.53 45.00 -12.94
N TYR A 221 26.71 44.74 -12.40
CA TYR A 221 27.91 44.50 -13.18
C TYR A 221 27.85 43.18 -13.98
N GLN A 222 28.45 43.20 -15.17
CA GLN A 222 28.76 42.02 -16.00
C GLN A 222 30.23 41.64 -15.77
N MET A 223 30.52 40.38 -15.43
CA MET A 223 31.88 39.82 -15.35
C MET A 223 32.25 39.10 -16.67
N TRP A 224 33.52 38.69 -16.83
CA TRP A 224 34.00 37.95 -18.00
C TRP A 224 33.35 36.54 -18.05
N SER A 225 32.34 36.34 -18.91
CA SER A 225 31.82 35.03 -19.34
C SER A 225 30.63 35.20 -20.29
N GLY A 226 30.53 34.30 -21.29
CA GLY A 226 29.38 34.19 -22.18
C GLY A 226 28.20 33.34 -21.67
N THR A 227 28.31 32.63 -20.55
CA THR A 227 27.27 31.66 -20.09
C THR A 227 26.32 32.21 -19.01
N ASN A 228 26.16 33.53 -18.96
CA ASN A 228 25.36 34.20 -17.95
C ASN A 228 23.99 34.67 -18.46
N ILE A 229 23.54 34.19 -19.62
CA ILE A 229 22.26 34.56 -20.22
C ILE A 229 21.63 33.31 -20.84
N ALA A 230 20.31 33.19 -20.72
CA ALA A 230 19.54 32.14 -21.37
C ALA A 230 18.29 32.75 -22.02
N ALA A 231 18.03 32.38 -23.26
CA ALA A 231 16.79 32.71 -23.96
C ALA A 231 15.93 31.44 -24.01
N LEU A 232 14.72 31.51 -23.47
CA LEU A 232 13.75 30.41 -23.50
C LEU A 232 12.35 30.92 -23.15
N ASP A 233 11.30 30.23 -23.58
CA ASP A 233 9.96 30.39 -23.00
C ASP A 233 9.96 29.82 -21.57
N TRP A 234 10.14 30.71 -20.59
CA TRP A 234 10.35 30.31 -19.19
C TRP A 234 9.03 30.02 -18.48
N ASN A 235 7.95 30.72 -18.86
CA ASN A 235 6.63 30.56 -18.23
C ASN A 235 5.62 29.73 -19.06
N GLY A 236 5.97 29.33 -20.28
CA GLY A 236 5.13 28.51 -21.16
C GLY A 236 4.09 29.30 -21.98
N ASP A 237 4.19 30.62 -22.06
CA ASP A 237 3.21 31.47 -22.75
C ASP A 237 3.39 31.51 -24.29
N GLY A 238 4.46 30.90 -24.79
CA GLY A 238 4.82 30.84 -26.20
C GLY A 238 5.56 32.07 -26.71
N TYR A 239 6.17 32.87 -25.84
CA TYR A 239 7.12 33.91 -26.23
C TYR A 239 8.50 33.63 -25.64
N GLN A 240 9.53 34.08 -26.35
CA GLN A 240 10.90 33.92 -25.88
C GLN A 240 11.18 34.92 -24.74
N ASP A 241 11.48 34.41 -23.54
CA ASP A 241 11.91 35.20 -22.39
C ASP A 241 13.45 35.26 -22.32
N MET A 242 13.96 36.16 -21.47
CA MET A 242 15.39 36.29 -21.19
C MET A 242 15.65 36.15 -19.69
N LEU A 243 16.51 35.20 -19.33
CA LEU A 243 17.12 35.09 -18.00
C LEU A 243 18.53 35.67 -18.05
N LEU A 244 18.87 36.57 -17.13
CA LEU A 244 20.15 37.29 -17.17
C LEU A 244 20.82 37.28 -15.79
N GLY A 245 22.00 36.68 -15.73
CA GLY A 245 22.90 36.72 -14.59
C GLY A 245 23.47 38.12 -14.40
N SER A 246 23.55 38.59 -13.16
CA SER A 246 23.93 39.96 -12.83
C SER A 246 24.62 40.10 -11.48
N GLY A 247 25.53 41.07 -11.35
CA GLY A 247 26.10 41.47 -10.05
C GLY A 247 25.15 42.24 -9.12
N ALA A 248 23.91 42.56 -9.54
CA ALA A 248 22.93 43.21 -8.68
C ALA A 248 22.48 42.30 -7.52
N ALA A 249 22.01 42.90 -6.43
CA ALA A 249 21.42 42.21 -5.27
C ALA A 249 22.28 41.04 -4.73
N GLY A 250 23.59 41.26 -4.61
CA GLY A 250 24.52 40.25 -4.09
C GLY A 250 24.74 39.06 -5.04
N GLY A 251 24.69 39.28 -6.35
CA GLY A 251 24.69 38.21 -7.36
C GLY A 251 23.29 37.63 -7.52
N SER A 252 22.71 37.81 -8.70
CA SER A 252 21.32 37.45 -8.99
C SER A 252 21.13 36.96 -10.42
N ILE A 253 20.03 36.24 -10.64
CA ILE A 253 19.51 35.91 -11.96
C ILE A 253 18.17 36.64 -12.10
N ARG A 254 18.10 37.55 -13.06
CA ARG A 254 16.95 38.42 -13.33
C ARG A 254 16.09 37.81 -14.44
N ILE A 255 14.77 37.98 -14.34
CA ILE A 255 13.80 37.51 -15.33
C ILE A 255 13.27 38.69 -16.14
N PHE A 256 13.35 38.58 -17.46
CA PHE A 256 12.76 39.52 -18.40
C PHE A 256 11.76 38.77 -19.29
N LYS A 257 10.48 39.06 -19.09
CA LYS A 257 9.39 38.44 -19.82
C LYS A 257 9.23 39.04 -21.21
N GLY A 258 9.31 38.20 -22.24
CA GLY A 258 9.10 38.56 -23.63
C GLY A 258 7.61 38.72 -23.96
N SER A 259 7.29 39.63 -24.86
CA SER A 259 5.94 39.78 -25.39
C SER A 259 5.94 40.52 -26.73
N CYS A 260 4.96 40.22 -27.57
CA CYS A 260 4.71 40.94 -28.80
C CYS A 260 3.23 40.86 -29.20
N THR A 261 2.83 41.60 -30.23
CA THR A 261 1.49 41.44 -30.81
C THR A 261 1.45 40.20 -31.70
N LYS A 262 0.69 39.18 -31.28
CA LYS A 262 0.49 37.93 -32.05
C LYS A 262 -0.20 38.18 -33.40
N LEU A 263 0.25 37.50 -34.45
CA LEU A 263 -0.45 37.46 -35.74
C LEU A 263 -1.83 36.78 -35.62
N ALA A 264 -2.88 37.39 -36.18
CA ALA A 264 -4.28 36.97 -35.98
C ALA A 264 -4.60 35.51 -36.37
N THR A 265 -3.84 34.93 -37.30
CA THR A 265 -3.98 33.54 -37.77
C THR A 265 -2.79 32.66 -37.40
N ALA A 266 -1.92 33.10 -36.49
CA ALA A 266 -0.71 32.37 -36.16
C ALA A 266 -0.97 31.08 -35.37
N VAL A 267 -0.33 30.01 -35.83
CA VAL A 267 -0.08 28.77 -35.08
C VAL A 267 1.33 28.88 -34.51
N LYS A 268 1.59 28.26 -33.35
CA LYS A 268 2.94 28.17 -32.79
C LYS A 268 3.88 27.49 -33.79
N ASN A 269 5.13 27.95 -33.88
CA ASN A 269 6.16 27.32 -34.70
C ASN A 269 6.60 25.96 -34.09
N ALA A 270 7.55 25.28 -34.73
CA ALA A 270 8.05 23.99 -34.25
C ALA A 270 8.68 24.04 -32.85
N ALA A 271 9.17 25.22 -32.44
CA ALA A 271 9.70 25.48 -31.09
C ALA A 271 8.61 25.88 -30.07
N GLY A 272 7.33 25.92 -30.47
CA GLY A 272 6.23 26.29 -29.59
C GLY A 272 6.03 27.80 -29.39
N LEU A 273 6.67 28.63 -30.20
CA LEU A 273 6.64 30.09 -30.10
C LEU A 273 5.59 30.72 -31.03
N TRP A 274 5.00 31.84 -30.62
CA TRP A 274 4.02 32.59 -31.41
C TRP A 274 4.70 33.58 -32.37
N PRO A 275 4.41 33.50 -33.68
CA PRO A 275 4.82 34.52 -34.65
C PRO A 275 4.31 35.93 -34.32
N CYS A 276 5.24 36.87 -34.25
CA CYS A 276 5.01 38.27 -33.94
C CYS A 276 4.65 39.10 -35.20
N SER A 277 3.71 40.04 -35.04
CA SER A 277 3.35 41.04 -36.06
C SER A 277 4.01 42.40 -35.82
N ALA A 278 4.61 42.59 -34.65
CA ALA A 278 5.32 43.79 -34.20
C ALA A 278 6.59 43.38 -33.46
N PRO A 279 7.62 44.24 -33.37
CA PRO A 279 8.87 43.91 -32.70
C PRO A 279 8.67 43.46 -31.25
N PRO A 280 9.31 42.35 -30.81
CA PRO A 280 9.29 41.91 -29.42
C PRO A 280 9.74 42.98 -28.41
N THR A 281 9.17 42.92 -27.20
CA THR A 281 9.55 43.79 -26.07
C THR A 281 9.72 42.96 -24.81
N PHE A 282 10.56 43.44 -23.88
CA PHE A 282 10.78 42.79 -22.60
C PHE A 282 10.28 43.62 -21.44
N THR A 283 9.74 42.94 -20.42
CA THR A 283 9.34 43.53 -19.15
C THR A 283 10.01 42.82 -17.98
N ASP A 284 10.58 43.58 -17.05
CA ASP A 284 11.19 43.04 -15.85
C ASP A 284 10.16 42.33 -14.96
N GLN A 285 10.48 41.13 -14.51
CA GLN A 285 9.66 40.34 -13.58
C GLN A 285 10.34 40.13 -12.21
N GLY A 286 11.49 40.77 -11.98
CA GLY A 286 12.25 40.63 -10.73
C GLY A 286 13.32 39.54 -10.78
N TYR A 287 13.59 38.92 -9.63
CA TYR A 287 14.68 37.96 -9.46
C TYR A 287 14.15 36.53 -9.41
N MET A 288 14.76 35.63 -10.19
CA MET A 288 14.60 34.18 -10.01
C MET A 288 15.31 33.73 -8.71
N ILE A 289 16.50 34.27 -8.49
CA ILE A 289 17.31 34.09 -7.26
C ILE A 289 18.21 35.33 -7.06
N SER A 290 18.53 35.65 -5.81
CA SER A 290 19.41 36.77 -5.43
C SER A 290 20.26 36.40 -4.20
N ASN A 291 21.13 37.31 -3.76
CA ASN A 291 22.01 37.15 -2.58
C ASN A 291 22.96 35.95 -2.63
N LEU A 292 23.30 35.49 -3.84
CA LEU A 292 24.23 34.38 -4.06
C LEU A 292 25.60 34.60 -3.39
N SER A 293 25.97 35.85 -3.04
CA SER A 293 27.23 36.25 -2.41
C SER A 293 27.25 36.30 -0.86
N THR A 294 26.16 35.98 -0.15
CA THR A 294 26.07 36.17 1.32
C THR A 294 26.32 34.89 2.16
N ASN A 295 26.69 35.08 3.44
CA ASN A 295 27.01 34.01 4.40
C ASN A 295 25.79 33.14 4.70
N HIS A 296 25.94 31.82 4.73
CA HIS A 296 24.78 30.93 4.89
C HIS A 296 24.95 29.90 6.02
N THR A 297 24.04 29.91 7.00
CA THR A 297 23.80 28.80 7.95
C THR A 297 22.72 27.87 7.38
N PRO A 298 22.68 26.57 7.69
CA PRO A 298 21.85 25.56 6.99
C PRO A 298 20.32 25.77 6.93
N ALA A 299 19.76 26.86 7.45
CA ALA A 299 18.32 27.06 7.64
C ALA A 299 17.58 27.82 6.52
N THR A 300 18.24 28.51 5.57
CA THR A 300 17.53 29.34 4.54
C THR A 300 17.89 29.14 3.05
N ALA A 301 18.69 28.18 2.61
CA ALA A 301 19.00 27.87 1.19
C ALA A 301 19.20 29.00 0.11
N ASP A 302 19.84 30.15 0.38
CA ASP A 302 19.98 31.24 -0.61
C ASP A 302 21.41 31.80 -0.87
N GLY A 303 22.50 31.01 -0.78
CA GLY A 303 23.81 31.51 -1.28
C GLY A 303 25.08 30.64 -1.12
N PHE A 304 26.23 31.13 -1.62
CA PHE A 304 27.53 30.44 -1.68
C PHE A 304 28.46 30.62 -0.43
N GLY A 305 28.10 31.41 0.60
CA GLY A 305 28.91 31.53 1.84
C GLY A 305 29.84 32.77 1.90
N THR A 306 30.51 32.99 3.06
CA THR A 306 31.15 34.28 3.44
C THR A 306 32.31 34.75 2.55
N ASN A 307 32.41 36.08 2.40
CA ASN A 307 33.51 36.87 1.81
C ASN A 307 33.69 36.79 0.29
N THR A 308 32.62 37.01 -0.47
CA THR A 308 32.72 37.05 -1.93
C THR A 308 32.23 38.39 -2.49
N SER A 309 33.12 39.08 -3.18
CA SER A 309 32.82 40.27 -3.99
C SER A 309 31.85 39.88 -5.10
N GLY A 310 30.67 40.51 -5.14
CA GLY A 310 29.50 40.13 -5.95
C GLY A 310 29.77 40.05 -7.45
N GLY A 311 30.12 38.86 -7.91
CA GLY A 311 30.26 38.53 -9.34
C GLY A 311 28.94 38.11 -9.97
N THR A 312 28.86 38.26 -11.29
CA THR A 312 27.80 37.73 -12.16
C THR A 312 27.76 36.19 -12.07
N PRO A 313 26.61 35.56 -11.75
CA PRO A 313 26.50 34.09 -11.75
C PRO A 313 26.47 33.54 -13.18
N MET A 314 27.09 32.37 -13.36
CA MET A 314 26.95 31.52 -14.55
C MET A 314 25.88 30.48 -14.26
N PHE A 315 25.03 30.16 -15.22
CA PHE A 315 23.95 29.22 -14.92
C PHE A 315 23.46 28.43 -16.13
N ALA A 316 22.84 27.30 -15.83
CA ALA A 316 21.99 26.56 -16.74
C ALA A 316 20.63 26.35 -16.09
N TYR A 317 19.57 26.36 -16.90
CA TYR A 317 18.19 26.21 -16.44
C TYR A 317 17.48 25.11 -17.24
N ALA A 318 17.40 23.93 -16.66
CA ALA A 318 16.95 22.69 -17.31
C ALA A 318 16.39 21.72 -16.28
N ASP A 319 15.51 20.81 -16.69
CA ASP A 319 14.98 19.73 -15.83
C ASP A 319 16.04 18.64 -15.66
N LEU A 320 16.77 18.66 -14.53
CA LEU A 320 17.94 17.81 -14.32
C LEU A 320 17.60 16.52 -13.58
N ASP A 321 16.48 16.45 -12.86
CA ASP A 321 16.03 15.23 -12.19
C ASP A 321 14.85 14.51 -12.88
N LEU A 322 14.37 15.08 -13.99
CA LEU A 322 13.27 14.57 -14.81
C LEU A 322 11.93 14.53 -14.08
N ASP A 323 11.71 15.44 -13.12
CA ASP A 323 10.45 15.56 -12.38
C ASP A 323 9.38 16.39 -13.14
N GLY A 324 9.73 16.92 -14.32
CA GLY A 324 8.86 17.76 -15.14
C GLY A 324 8.96 19.25 -14.80
N LYS A 325 9.82 19.64 -13.86
CA LYS A 325 10.13 21.03 -13.50
C LYS A 325 11.58 21.33 -13.85
N ARG A 326 11.85 22.56 -14.29
CA ARG A 326 13.23 22.99 -14.55
C ARG A 326 13.94 23.29 -13.23
N ASP A 327 15.15 22.76 -13.11
CA ASP A 327 16.11 23.04 -12.07
C ASP A 327 17.05 24.18 -12.47
N LEU A 328 17.74 24.74 -11.48
CA LEU A 328 18.71 25.81 -11.68
C LEU A 328 20.09 25.37 -11.19
N LEU A 329 21.04 25.27 -12.11
CA LEU A 329 22.45 25.02 -11.80
C LEU A 329 23.21 26.33 -11.86
N VAL A 330 23.85 26.72 -10.76
CA VAL A 330 24.54 28.00 -10.63
C VAL A 330 26.01 27.79 -10.30
N GLY A 331 26.88 28.41 -11.09
CA GLY A 331 28.30 28.57 -10.86
C GLY A 331 28.67 30.02 -10.53
N ALA A 332 29.77 30.23 -9.82
CA ALA A 332 30.25 31.58 -9.53
C ALA A 332 31.76 31.75 -9.81
N PRO A 333 32.13 32.75 -10.64
CA PRO A 333 33.52 32.96 -11.07
C PRO A 333 34.42 33.55 -9.97
N ASN A 334 33.86 34.33 -9.03
CA ASN A 334 34.65 35.07 -8.04
C ASN A 334 34.41 34.63 -6.59
N CYS A 335 33.88 33.41 -6.36
CA CYS A 335 33.44 32.99 -5.03
C CYS A 335 34.34 31.93 -4.37
N CYS A 336 34.42 32.06 -3.03
CA CYS A 336 34.79 31.06 -2.00
C CYS A 336 36.24 30.56 -1.97
N SER A 337 36.82 30.46 -0.77
CA SER A 337 38.09 29.77 -0.53
C SER A 337 37.97 28.24 -0.50
N THR A 338 36.74 27.70 -0.52
CA THR A 338 36.44 26.26 -0.47
C THR A 338 35.72 25.81 -1.74
N ALA A 339 36.27 24.80 -2.43
CA ALA A 339 35.79 24.28 -3.71
C ALA A 339 34.33 23.77 -3.68
N ALA A 340 33.83 23.31 -2.54
CA ALA A 340 32.47 22.77 -2.38
C ALA A 340 31.33 23.82 -2.42
N PHE A 341 31.67 25.11 -2.50
CA PHE A 341 30.71 26.22 -2.46
C PHE A 341 30.71 27.07 -3.74
N ARG A 342 31.00 26.47 -4.90
CA ARG A 342 31.13 27.23 -6.16
C ARG A 342 30.24 26.79 -7.28
N LEU A 343 29.64 25.62 -7.14
CA LEU A 343 28.71 25.03 -8.07
C LEU A 343 27.58 24.41 -7.26
N ARG A 344 26.36 24.84 -7.53
CA ARG A 344 25.19 24.40 -6.77
C ARG A 344 23.99 24.19 -7.68
N LEU A 345 23.33 23.07 -7.48
CA LEU A 345 22.05 22.73 -8.09
C LEU A 345 20.93 23.07 -7.11
N PHE A 346 19.94 23.83 -7.57
CA PHE A 346 18.69 24.16 -6.87
C PHE A 346 17.55 23.41 -7.55
N LYS A 347 16.81 22.62 -6.75
CA LYS A 347 15.74 21.77 -7.28
C LYS A 347 14.41 22.50 -7.37
N GLY A 348 13.65 22.26 -8.44
CA GLY A 348 12.28 22.70 -8.64
C GLY A 348 12.14 24.23 -8.59
N VAL A 349 12.18 24.89 -9.74
CA VAL A 349 12.04 26.35 -9.83
C VAL A 349 10.73 26.69 -10.53
N SER A 350 9.83 27.36 -9.80
CA SER A 350 8.58 27.88 -10.33
C SER A 350 8.82 29.02 -11.31
N ALA A 351 7.78 29.40 -12.04
CA ALA A 351 7.75 30.61 -12.84
C ALA A 351 7.78 31.92 -12.01
N THR A 352 8.34 31.97 -10.79
CA THR A 352 8.67 33.24 -10.10
C THR A 352 9.78 33.11 -9.04
N THR A 353 10.04 31.90 -8.54
CA THR A 353 11.04 31.65 -7.47
C THR A 353 11.51 30.20 -7.48
N VAL A 354 12.70 29.94 -6.93
CA VAL A 354 13.12 28.60 -6.51
C VAL A 354 12.13 28.08 -5.47
N GLU A 355 11.51 26.91 -5.70
CA GLU A 355 10.43 26.36 -4.87
C GLU A 355 10.95 25.60 -3.64
N SER A 356 12.18 25.08 -3.71
CA SER A 356 12.76 24.24 -2.66
C SER A 356 14.01 24.83 -2.03
N VAL A 357 14.13 24.63 -0.70
CA VAL A 357 15.39 24.85 0.03
C VAL A 357 16.41 23.71 -0.18
N ALA A 358 16.07 22.71 -0.99
CA ALA A 358 16.92 21.57 -1.26
C ALA A 358 17.91 21.93 -2.38
N SER A 359 19.19 22.06 -1.98
CA SER A 359 20.29 22.31 -2.92
C SER A 359 21.34 21.21 -2.83
N GLN A 360 21.91 20.81 -3.96
CA GLN A 360 23.05 19.90 -4.04
C GLN A 360 24.32 20.71 -4.34
N SER A 361 25.31 20.64 -3.44
CA SER A 361 26.65 21.17 -3.70
C SER A 361 27.44 20.21 -4.57
N LEU A 362 28.08 20.73 -5.61
CA LEU A 362 28.96 19.97 -6.51
C LEU A 362 30.40 20.47 -6.35
N THR A 363 31.36 19.57 -6.53
CA THR A 363 32.79 19.87 -6.33
C THR A 363 33.50 20.02 -7.67
N SER A 364 34.14 21.16 -7.90
CA SER A 364 35.08 21.45 -9.00
C SER A 364 36.25 22.32 -8.51
N THR A 365 37.40 22.30 -9.20
CA THR A 365 38.54 23.18 -8.87
C THR A 365 38.63 24.33 -9.86
N GLY A 366 38.86 25.55 -9.35
CA GLY A 366 38.87 26.79 -10.15
C GLY A 366 37.60 27.64 -10.05
N ALA A 367 37.63 28.80 -10.68
CA ALA A 367 36.51 29.74 -10.80
C ALA A 367 35.52 29.24 -11.86
N VAL A 368 34.24 29.05 -11.55
CA VAL A 368 33.29 28.52 -12.56
C VAL A 368 32.91 29.62 -13.54
N THR A 369 33.35 29.49 -14.80
CA THR A 369 33.09 30.45 -15.88
C THR A 369 32.24 29.87 -17.02
N GLY A 370 32.03 28.55 -17.05
CA GLY A 370 31.12 27.89 -18.00
C GLY A 370 30.30 26.77 -17.34
N VAL A 371 28.99 26.77 -17.62
CA VAL A 371 28.04 25.73 -17.18
C VAL A 371 27.27 25.23 -18.40
N PHE A 372 27.51 23.99 -18.82
CA PHE A 372 26.99 23.43 -20.06
C PHE A 372 26.19 22.16 -19.78
N VAL A 373 24.87 22.22 -19.98
CA VAL A 373 23.94 21.09 -19.75
C VAL A 373 23.43 20.56 -21.08
N ALA A 374 23.68 19.28 -21.36
CA ALA A 374 23.17 18.55 -22.52
C ALA A 374 23.28 17.05 -22.25
N ASP A 375 22.59 16.21 -23.03
CA ASP A 375 22.68 14.75 -22.93
C ASP A 375 23.94 14.22 -23.68
N TYR A 376 25.12 14.39 -23.07
CA TYR A 376 26.38 13.92 -23.64
C TYR A 376 26.47 12.38 -23.65
N SER A 377 25.85 11.69 -22.70
CA SER A 377 25.84 10.23 -22.67
C SER A 377 24.82 9.58 -23.62
N GLN A 378 23.94 10.38 -24.23
CA GLN A 378 22.79 9.94 -25.04
C GLN A 378 21.90 8.93 -24.30
N ASP A 379 21.78 9.10 -22.99
CA ASP A 379 21.01 8.22 -22.13
C ASP A 379 19.60 8.74 -21.82
N GLY A 380 19.24 9.88 -22.43
CA GLY A 380 17.98 10.59 -22.26
C GLY A 380 17.98 11.52 -21.05
N LYS A 381 19.10 11.68 -20.34
CA LYS A 381 19.20 12.54 -19.15
C LYS A 381 20.19 13.68 -19.41
N PRO A 382 19.88 14.91 -18.98
CA PRO A 382 20.83 16.00 -19.14
C PRO A 382 22.05 15.81 -18.23
N ASP A 383 23.21 15.66 -18.84
CA ASP A 383 24.51 15.61 -18.20
C ASP A 383 25.08 17.03 -18.03
N LEU A 384 26.24 17.14 -17.36
CA LEU A 384 26.84 18.42 -17.03
C LEU A 384 28.33 18.47 -17.38
N ILE A 385 28.72 19.51 -18.13
CA ILE A 385 30.11 19.94 -18.31
C ILE A 385 30.32 21.32 -17.65
N VAL A 386 31.38 21.45 -16.87
CA VAL A 386 31.74 22.69 -16.16
C VAL A 386 33.16 23.11 -16.55
N ALA A 387 33.32 24.33 -17.03
CA ALA A 387 34.61 24.93 -17.34
C ALA A 387 35.04 25.90 -16.23
N THR A 388 36.31 25.85 -15.84
CA THR A 388 36.85 26.68 -14.75
C THR A 388 38.05 27.53 -15.15
N ASP A 389 38.12 28.76 -14.66
CA ASP A 389 39.22 29.72 -14.82
C ASP A 389 40.21 29.62 -13.62
N GLY A 390 41.52 29.74 -13.91
CA GLY A 390 42.61 29.63 -12.96
C GLY A 390 43.20 30.93 -12.42
N LYS A 391 42.91 32.11 -12.99
CA LYS A 391 43.42 33.42 -12.50
C LYS A 391 42.61 33.98 -11.33
N ASN A 392 41.38 33.53 -11.15
CA ASN A 392 40.45 34.03 -10.12
C ASN A 392 40.38 33.15 -8.84
N TYR A 393 41.20 32.10 -8.73
CA TYR A 393 41.17 31.14 -7.59
C TYR A 393 42.07 31.51 -6.40
N ASN A 394 43.06 32.39 -6.61
CA ASN A 394 44.20 32.80 -5.77
C ASN A 394 45.48 32.70 -6.62
N THR A 395 46.59 33.28 -6.18
CA THR A 395 47.85 33.35 -6.93
C THR A 395 48.54 32.00 -7.19
N ALA A 396 47.93 30.86 -6.84
CA ALA A 396 48.38 29.51 -7.20
C ALA A 396 47.42 28.91 -8.26
N VAL A 397 47.96 28.70 -9.47
CA VAL A 397 47.27 28.19 -10.67
C VAL A 397 46.39 26.98 -10.36
N ASN A 398 45.08 27.18 -10.27
CA ASN A 398 44.07 26.15 -10.03
C ASN A 398 42.83 26.49 -10.85
N GLY A 399 42.82 26.08 -12.12
CA GLY A 399 41.74 26.30 -13.09
C GLY A 399 42.24 25.97 -14.49
N GLY A 400 41.53 26.38 -15.53
CA GLY A 400 41.75 25.93 -16.90
C GLY A 400 41.30 24.50 -17.15
N THR A 401 40.39 23.98 -16.32
CA THR A 401 39.93 22.59 -16.37
C THR A 401 38.47 22.47 -16.77
N THR A 402 38.14 21.45 -17.57
CA THR A 402 36.76 21.07 -17.89
C THR A 402 36.39 19.79 -17.15
N TYR A 403 35.26 19.78 -16.44
CA TYR A 403 34.76 18.67 -15.63
C TYR A 403 33.46 18.12 -16.20
N TYR A 404 33.40 16.81 -16.41
CA TYR A 404 32.21 16.10 -16.87
C TYR A 404 31.56 15.33 -15.72
N TYR A 405 30.25 15.50 -15.55
CA TYR A 405 29.40 14.79 -14.61
C TYR A 405 28.30 14.07 -15.38
N VAL A 406 28.09 12.79 -15.05
CA VAL A 406 27.02 11.98 -15.63
C VAL A 406 25.82 11.99 -14.69
N ASN A 407 24.65 12.23 -15.24
CA ASN A 407 23.39 12.24 -14.53
C ASN A 407 22.96 10.79 -14.19
N ASN A 408 22.75 10.51 -12.91
CA ASN A 408 22.33 9.19 -12.45
C ASN A 408 20.81 8.96 -12.50
N GLY A 409 20.00 9.97 -12.86
CA GLY A 409 18.54 9.89 -12.91
C GLY A 409 17.87 9.75 -11.54
N THR A 410 18.54 10.23 -10.49
CA THR A 410 17.96 10.30 -9.14
C THR A 410 17.66 11.76 -8.78
N ASN A 411 16.97 11.96 -7.66
CA ASN A 411 16.75 13.29 -7.09
C ASN A 411 18.06 14.03 -6.73
N THR A 412 19.22 13.36 -6.79
CA THR A 412 20.57 13.94 -6.68
C THR A 412 21.39 13.60 -7.94
N PRO A 413 21.10 14.22 -9.10
CA PRO A 413 21.53 13.73 -10.41
C PRO A 413 23.05 13.57 -10.54
N PHE A 414 23.84 14.39 -9.85
CA PHE A 414 25.31 14.38 -9.94
C PHE A 414 26.03 13.89 -8.67
N SER A 415 25.37 13.09 -7.82
CA SER A 415 25.97 12.58 -6.57
C SER A 415 27.17 11.65 -6.78
N GLY A 416 27.35 11.13 -8.00
CA GLY A 416 28.54 10.37 -8.40
C GLY A 416 29.82 11.22 -8.52
N GLY A 417 29.71 12.54 -8.47
CA GLY A 417 30.83 13.47 -8.61
C GLY A 417 31.37 13.55 -10.05
N VAL A 418 32.59 14.07 -10.19
CA VAL A 418 33.26 14.22 -11.50
C VAL A 418 33.53 12.84 -12.08
N LYS A 419 32.93 12.56 -13.25
CA LYS A 419 33.18 11.33 -14.01
C LYS A 419 34.52 11.38 -14.75
N GLN A 420 34.81 12.52 -15.39
CA GLN A 420 36.02 12.72 -16.16
C GLN A 420 36.47 14.18 -16.10
N GLN A 421 37.78 14.38 -16.07
CA GLN A 421 38.42 15.65 -16.35
C GLN A 421 38.86 15.67 -17.82
N ILE A 422 38.42 16.66 -18.59
CA ILE A 422 38.74 16.81 -20.02
C ILE A 422 39.94 17.78 -20.12
N THR A 423 41.05 17.30 -20.67
CA THR A 423 42.33 18.04 -20.75
C THR A 423 42.72 18.33 -22.19
N PHE A 424 43.18 19.55 -22.47
CA PHE A 424 43.62 19.99 -23.81
C PHE A 424 45.04 19.52 -24.12
N ARG A 425 45.26 18.98 -25.31
CA ARG A 425 46.62 18.62 -25.78
C ARG A 425 47.28 19.83 -26.44
N GLY A 426 48.24 20.46 -25.77
CA GLY A 426 49.17 21.39 -26.44
C GLY A 426 49.71 22.54 -25.61
N VAL A 427 48.91 23.14 -24.73
CA VAL A 427 49.33 24.14 -23.74
C VAL A 427 48.29 24.10 -22.60
N PRO A 428 48.66 24.12 -21.31
CA PRO A 428 47.68 24.32 -20.26
C PRO A 428 47.08 25.72 -20.44
N ASN A 429 45.88 25.78 -21.01
CA ASN A 429 44.99 26.91 -20.85
C ASN A 429 44.79 27.11 -19.35
N THR A 430 45.18 28.26 -18.83
CA THR A 430 45.07 28.60 -17.40
C THR A 430 43.82 29.42 -17.09
N ASP A 431 43.04 29.77 -18.12
CA ASP A 431 41.95 30.75 -18.11
C ASP A 431 40.85 30.31 -19.10
N TYR A 432 39.56 30.42 -18.78
CA TYR A 432 38.45 30.13 -19.72
C TYR A 432 37.47 31.30 -19.67
N ASP A 433 37.27 31.96 -20.81
CA ASP A 433 36.42 33.13 -20.94
C ASP A 433 35.11 32.85 -21.67
N VAL A 434 35.11 31.94 -22.65
CA VAL A 434 33.98 31.70 -23.55
C VAL A 434 33.70 30.22 -23.75
N GLY A 435 32.42 29.87 -23.92
CA GLY A 435 32.02 28.57 -24.46
C GLY A 435 30.52 28.47 -24.73
N PHE A 436 30.15 27.45 -25.49
CA PHE A 436 28.76 27.15 -25.89
C PHE A 436 28.61 25.70 -26.36
N ILE A 437 27.36 25.21 -26.40
CA ILE A 437 26.98 23.86 -26.83
C ILE A 437 26.40 23.92 -28.25
N PHE A 438 26.77 22.97 -29.10
CA PHE A 438 26.34 22.86 -30.49
C PHE A 438 26.72 21.49 -31.08
N ASP A 439 26.12 21.09 -32.19
CA ASP A 439 26.53 19.91 -32.97
C ASP A 439 27.27 20.41 -34.22
N TYR A 440 28.60 20.58 -34.12
CA TYR A 440 29.35 21.33 -35.14
C TYR A 440 29.62 20.52 -36.41
N ASP A 441 29.64 19.20 -36.29
CA ASP A 441 29.95 18.27 -37.38
C ASP A 441 28.82 17.30 -37.75
N ARG A 442 27.64 17.45 -37.15
CA ARG A 442 26.42 16.68 -37.45
C ARG A 442 26.69 15.18 -37.52
N ASP A 443 27.43 14.70 -36.52
CA ASP A 443 27.73 13.28 -36.42
C ASP A 443 26.40 12.48 -36.44
N PRO A 444 26.37 11.25 -36.97
CA PRO A 444 25.11 10.51 -37.14
C PRO A 444 24.32 10.25 -35.85
N THR A 445 24.94 10.41 -34.69
CA THR A 445 24.28 10.29 -33.39
C THR A 445 23.72 11.62 -32.88
N GLY A 446 24.12 12.76 -33.47
CA GLY A 446 23.69 14.11 -33.09
C GLY A 446 24.17 14.49 -31.69
N SER A 447 25.37 14.05 -31.30
CA SER A 447 25.91 14.31 -29.96
C SER A 447 26.12 15.81 -29.76
N PRO A 448 25.79 16.37 -28.58
CA PRO A 448 26.15 17.74 -28.28
C PRO A 448 27.66 17.88 -28.08
N ASP A 449 28.29 18.74 -28.86
CA ASP A 449 29.68 19.15 -28.72
C ASP A 449 29.78 20.45 -27.91
N VAL A 450 30.98 20.76 -27.42
CA VAL A 450 31.21 21.98 -26.64
C VAL A 450 32.40 22.75 -27.18
N MET A 451 32.23 24.04 -27.48
CA MET A 451 33.36 24.94 -27.71
C MET A 451 33.74 25.58 -26.37
N VAL A 452 35.02 25.59 -26.04
CA VAL A 452 35.58 26.40 -24.93
C VAL A 452 36.89 27.08 -25.36
N ALA A 453 37.14 28.27 -24.84
CA ALA A 453 38.38 28.99 -25.11
C ALA A 453 38.80 29.97 -24.00
N ASP A 454 40.10 30.24 -23.99
CA ASP A 454 40.72 31.39 -23.33
C ASP A 454 40.68 32.56 -24.33
N GLY A 455 39.80 33.52 -24.08
CA GLY A 455 39.43 34.59 -25.01
C GLY A 455 40.30 35.84 -24.88
N ASN A 456 41.14 35.95 -23.83
CA ASN A 456 41.98 37.11 -23.57
C ASN A 456 43.50 36.85 -23.74
N ASP A 457 43.98 35.60 -23.58
CA ASP A 457 45.41 35.27 -23.56
C ASP A 457 45.84 34.17 -24.56
N SER A 458 44.92 33.54 -25.30
CA SER A 458 45.28 32.43 -26.21
C SER A 458 44.68 32.57 -27.61
N ALA A 459 45.48 32.29 -28.65
CA ALA A 459 45.02 32.12 -30.04
C ALA A 459 44.32 30.76 -30.29
N GLY A 460 43.71 30.15 -29.25
CA GLY A 460 43.28 28.76 -29.26
C GLY A 460 41.83 28.56 -28.83
N TYR A 461 40.91 28.56 -29.79
CA TYR A 461 39.57 28.02 -29.59
C TYR A 461 39.59 26.51 -29.74
N TYR A 462 38.90 25.78 -28.87
CA TYR A 462 38.85 24.33 -28.95
C TYR A 462 37.42 23.83 -28.93
N VAL A 463 37.14 22.86 -29.79
CA VAL A 463 35.91 22.07 -29.75
C VAL A 463 36.23 20.74 -29.06
N ILE A 464 35.43 20.42 -28.05
CA ILE A 464 35.31 19.12 -27.41
C ILE A 464 34.21 18.39 -28.17
N ALA A 465 34.62 17.53 -29.11
CA ALA A 465 33.72 16.68 -29.85
C ALA A 465 33.31 15.48 -28.98
N ASP A 466 32.01 15.27 -28.80
CA ASP A 466 31.48 14.11 -28.12
C ASP A 466 31.26 12.96 -29.12
N ARG A 467 31.66 11.75 -28.74
CA ARG A 467 31.51 10.54 -29.54
C ARG A 467 30.99 9.41 -28.68
N GLN A 468 29.98 8.73 -29.18
CA GLN A 468 29.40 7.62 -28.45
C GLN A 468 30.29 6.37 -28.45
N SER A 469 30.46 5.74 -27.29
CA SER A 469 31.15 4.46 -27.16
C SER A 469 30.59 3.37 -28.11
N THR A 470 31.43 2.42 -28.50
CA THR A 470 31.02 1.24 -29.28
C THR A 470 30.56 0.07 -28.42
N THR A 471 30.67 0.17 -27.09
CA THR A 471 30.25 -0.87 -26.12
C THR A 471 29.04 -0.44 -25.29
N TYR A 472 28.21 -1.40 -24.89
CA TYR A 472 27.04 -1.22 -24.03
C TYR A 472 27.36 -1.32 -22.53
N VAL A 473 26.52 -0.71 -21.69
CA VAL A 473 26.56 -0.95 -20.24
C VAL A 473 26.28 -2.43 -19.94
N GLY A 474 26.80 -2.93 -18.81
CA GLY A 474 26.69 -4.36 -18.48
C GLY A 474 25.26 -4.83 -18.27
N CYS A 475 24.45 -4.06 -17.52
CA CYS A 475 23.02 -4.31 -17.33
C CYS A 475 22.26 -3.00 -17.16
N GLY A 476 20.95 -3.05 -17.41
CA GLY A 476 20.03 -1.96 -17.19
C GLY A 476 18.59 -2.44 -16.95
N GLU A 477 17.78 -1.59 -16.34
CA GLU A 477 16.38 -1.86 -16.03
C GLU A 477 15.44 -0.96 -16.85
N ALA A 478 14.29 -1.53 -17.20
CA ALA A 478 13.13 -0.82 -17.73
C ALA A 478 11.88 -1.28 -16.97
N ALA A 479 11.05 -0.34 -16.52
CA ALA A 479 9.79 -0.65 -15.83
C ALA A 479 8.63 0.13 -16.45
N SER A 480 7.41 -0.35 -16.21
CA SER A 480 6.19 0.36 -16.54
C SER A 480 5.70 1.22 -15.39
N GLY A 481 4.97 2.30 -15.72
CA GLY A 481 3.95 2.85 -14.83
C GLY A 481 2.84 1.85 -14.46
N ILE A 482 1.81 2.31 -13.76
CA ILE A 482 0.60 1.52 -13.47
C ILE A 482 -0.09 1.17 -14.80
N MET A 483 -0.30 -0.12 -15.04
CA MET A 483 -1.06 -0.57 -16.20
C MET A 483 -2.55 -0.22 -16.03
N ASP A 484 -3.14 0.34 -17.08
CA ASP A 484 -4.57 0.62 -17.13
C ASP A 484 -5.37 -0.70 -17.16
N LEU A 485 -6.28 -0.85 -16.20
CA LEU A 485 -7.16 -2.02 -16.07
C LEU A 485 -8.47 -1.89 -16.87
N GLY A 486 -8.68 -0.78 -17.58
CA GLY A 486 -9.84 -0.52 -18.43
C GLY A 486 -11.15 -0.58 -17.64
N SER A 487 -12.11 -1.39 -18.11
CA SER A 487 -13.43 -1.53 -17.48
C SER A 487 -13.39 -2.11 -16.06
N LEU A 488 -12.26 -2.70 -15.63
CA LEU A 488 -12.11 -3.20 -14.27
C LEU A 488 -11.83 -2.08 -13.25
N LEU A 489 -11.51 -0.86 -13.69
CA LEU A 489 -11.33 0.29 -12.81
C LEU A 489 -12.60 0.65 -12.02
N SER A 490 -13.77 0.34 -12.56
CA SER A 490 -15.08 0.55 -11.91
C SER A 490 -15.55 -0.66 -11.09
N ALA A 491 -14.76 -1.74 -11.02
CA ALA A 491 -15.05 -2.89 -10.17
C ALA A 491 -14.24 -2.80 -8.88
N GLU A 492 -14.85 -3.18 -7.75
CA GLU A 492 -14.09 -3.41 -6.53
C GLU A 492 -13.39 -4.75 -6.68
N MET A 493 -12.09 -4.77 -6.97
CA MET A 493 -11.34 -5.98 -7.25
C MET A 493 -9.86 -5.83 -6.88
N VAL A 494 -9.18 -6.96 -6.71
CA VAL A 494 -7.72 -7.04 -6.61
C VAL A 494 -7.19 -7.98 -7.67
N VAL A 495 -6.01 -7.68 -8.20
CA VAL A 495 -5.32 -8.55 -9.15
C VAL A 495 -4.48 -9.55 -8.35
N THR A 496 -4.69 -10.84 -8.57
CA THR A 496 -4.08 -11.93 -7.80
C THR A 496 -2.92 -12.59 -8.54
N ALA A 497 -2.94 -12.54 -9.87
CA ALA A 497 -1.82 -12.93 -10.71
C ALA A 497 -1.85 -12.15 -12.01
N ALA A 498 -0.71 -12.13 -12.68
CA ALA A 498 -0.60 -11.51 -13.99
C ALA A 498 0.32 -12.31 -14.90
N ARG A 499 0.03 -12.22 -16.19
CA ARG A 499 0.76 -12.86 -17.29
C ARG A 499 1.17 -11.80 -18.28
N ILE A 500 2.47 -11.72 -18.56
CA ILE A 500 3.01 -10.87 -19.63
C ILE A 500 3.46 -11.71 -20.81
N THR A 501 3.30 -11.15 -22.01
CA THR A 501 3.79 -11.69 -23.26
C THR A 501 4.77 -10.67 -23.86
N PRO A 502 6.07 -10.76 -23.53
CA PRO A 502 7.08 -9.88 -24.09
C PRO A 502 7.49 -10.32 -25.50
N THR A 503 7.77 -9.36 -26.38
CA THR A 503 8.40 -9.60 -27.69
C THR A 503 9.83 -9.09 -27.63
N PHE A 504 10.82 -9.98 -27.74
CA PHE A 504 12.22 -9.62 -27.51
C PHE A 504 13.25 -10.46 -28.28
N THR A 505 14.48 -9.96 -28.36
CA THR A 505 15.66 -10.66 -28.88
C THR A 505 16.83 -10.51 -27.91
N LEU A 506 17.54 -11.59 -27.58
CA LEU A 506 18.60 -11.54 -26.56
C LEU A 506 19.98 -11.14 -27.11
N SER A 507 20.27 -11.39 -28.38
CA SER A 507 21.55 -11.04 -29.02
C SER A 507 22.81 -11.50 -28.25
N GLY A 508 22.72 -12.62 -27.50
CA GLY A 508 23.81 -13.13 -26.66
C GLY A 508 23.87 -12.57 -25.22
N GLY A 509 22.97 -11.66 -24.87
CA GLY A 509 22.74 -11.17 -23.50
C GLY A 509 21.63 -11.95 -22.78
N THR A 510 21.09 -11.37 -21.70
CA THR A 510 20.01 -11.97 -20.89
C THR A 510 18.90 -10.96 -20.61
N MET A 511 17.70 -11.48 -20.31
CA MET A 511 16.59 -10.68 -19.82
C MET A 511 15.76 -11.45 -18.79
N THR A 512 15.44 -10.79 -17.69
CA THR A 512 14.60 -11.30 -16.60
C THR A 512 13.43 -10.35 -16.38
N PHE A 513 12.26 -10.88 -16.04
CA PHE A 513 11.04 -10.10 -15.84
C PHE A 513 10.53 -10.19 -14.41
N TRP A 514 9.91 -9.10 -13.94
CA TRP A 514 9.21 -9.01 -12.67
C TRP A 514 7.87 -8.33 -12.85
N MET A 515 6.96 -8.57 -11.93
CA MET A 515 5.65 -7.92 -11.85
C MET A 515 5.34 -7.52 -10.42
N SER A 516 4.48 -6.53 -10.23
CA SER A 516 3.92 -6.17 -8.92
C SER A 516 2.47 -5.76 -9.06
N ASN A 517 1.64 -5.96 -8.03
CA ASN A 517 0.28 -5.44 -7.89
C ASN A 517 0.12 -4.48 -6.69
N GLU A 518 1.21 -4.21 -5.97
CA GLU A 518 1.23 -3.44 -4.72
C GLU A 518 1.81 -2.03 -4.93
N GLU A 519 1.54 -1.15 -3.96
CA GLU A 519 2.25 0.13 -3.82
C GLU A 519 2.74 0.33 -2.36
N PRO A 520 4.03 0.62 -2.12
CA PRO A 520 5.12 0.65 -3.10
C PRO A 520 5.35 -0.74 -3.74
N ALA A 521 5.90 -0.77 -4.95
CA ALA A 521 6.02 -1.99 -5.75
C ALA A 521 6.81 -3.10 -5.03
N ASN A 522 6.14 -4.20 -4.72
CA ASN A 522 6.72 -5.46 -4.28
C ASN A 522 6.99 -6.35 -5.51
N TRP A 523 8.23 -6.38 -6.00
CA TRP A 523 8.58 -7.06 -7.25
C TRP A 523 8.66 -8.58 -7.11
N VAL A 524 7.75 -9.29 -7.76
CA VAL A 524 7.73 -10.74 -7.89
C VAL A 524 8.35 -11.13 -9.23
N GLN A 525 9.37 -11.98 -9.22
CA GLN A 525 9.96 -12.48 -10.46
C GLN A 525 8.95 -13.31 -11.26
N ALA A 526 8.76 -12.97 -12.53
CA ALA A 526 7.89 -13.70 -13.43
C ALA A 526 8.66 -14.85 -14.10
N ASN A 527 8.06 -16.04 -14.13
CA ASN A 527 8.65 -17.24 -14.72
C ASN A 527 7.80 -17.72 -15.91
N LEU A 528 8.39 -18.50 -16.82
CA LEU A 528 7.63 -19.09 -17.93
C LEU A 528 6.39 -19.83 -17.40
N CYS A 529 5.22 -19.49 -17.94
CA CYS A 529 3.96 -20.07 -17.52
C CYS A 529 3.95 -21.58 -17.83
N PRO A 530 3.41 -22.44 -16.94
CA PRO A 530 3.22 -23.86 -17.25
C PRO A 530 2.29 -23.97 -18.47
N SER A 531 2.80 -24.45 -19.62
CA SER A 531 2.16 -24.54 -20.96
C SER A 531 2.42 -23.41 -21.97
N SER A 532 3.23 -22.39 -21.66
CA SER A 532 3.64 -21.37 -22.65
C SER A 532 5.15 -21.34 -22.87
N SER A 533 5.56 -21.12 -24.12
CA SER A 533 6.96 -20.85 -24.48
C SER A 533 7.28 -19.36 -24.60
N THR A 534 6.27 -18.49 -24.51
CA THR A 534 6.43 -17.03 -24.73
C THR A 534 5.96 -16.18 -23.56
N ASP A 535 5.17 -16.74 -22.64
CA ASP A 535 4.52 -15.96 -21.60
C ASP A 535 5.14 -16.19 -20.24
N TYR A 536 5.25 -15.11 -19.48
CA TYR A 536 5.79 -15.10 -18.14
C TYR A 536 4.67 -14.77 -17.15
N CYS A 537 4.53 -15.61 -16.13
CA CYS A 537 3.51 -15.54 -15.11
C CYS A 537 4.11 -15.19 -13.75
N ALA A 538 3.42 -14.33 -13.01
CA ALA A 538 3.69 -14.04 -11.61
C ALA A 538 2.39 -14.14 -10.81
N ALA A 539 2.41 -14.97 -9.76
CA ALA A 539 1.34 -15.00 -8.76
C ALA A 539 1.74 -14.08 -7.62
N PHE A 540 0.87 -13.12 -7.27
CA PHE A 540 1.18 -12.17 -6.22
C PHE A 540 1.01 -12.82 -4.84
N PRO A 541 1.91 -12.54 -3.88
CA PRO A 541 1.83 -13.13 -2.55
C PRO A 541 0.61 -12.62 -1.76
N LYS A 542 0.15 -11.40 -2.06
CA LYS A 542 -0.98 -10.75 -1.38
C LYS A 542 -2.05 -10.35 -2.39
N ALA A 543 -3.31 -10.58 -2.03
CA ALA A 543 -4.48 -10.13 -2.78
C ALA A 543 -4.90 -8.73 -2.33
N VAL A 544 -3.99 -7.75 -2.39
CA VAL A 544 -4.16 -6.43 -1.75
C VAL A 544 -4.16 -5.25 -2.71
N GLY A 545 -3.93 -5.46 -4.01
CA GLY A 545 -3.84 -4.33 -4.94
C GLY A 545 -4.29 -4.63 -6.36
N ARG A 546 -4.55 -3.55 -7.10
CA ARG A 546 -4.94 -3.53 -8.52
C ARG A 546 -3.88 -2.86 -9.40
N SER A 547 -2.75 -2.48 -8.82
CA SER A 547 -1.81 -1.52 -9.39
C SER A 547 -0.69 -2.26 -10.08
N VAL A 548 -1.06 -2.88 -11.22
CA VAL A 548 -0.19 -3.85 -11.86
C VAL A 548 0.92 -3.16 -12.64
N ARG A 549 2.16 -3.59 -12.42
CA ARG A 549 3.37 -3.10 -13.12
C ARG A 549 4.20 -4.27 -13.60
N TRP A 550 5.05 -4.01 -14.59
CA TRP A 550 6.12 -4.92 -14.99
C TRP A 550 7.49 -4.22 -14.95
N LYS A 551 8.54 -5.02 -14.75
CA LYS A 551 9.94 -4.60 -14.86
C LYS A 551 10.72 -5.65 -15.64
N ALA A 552 11.68 -5.20 -16.44
CA ALA A 552 12.65 -6.02 -17.15
C ALA A 552 14.08 -5.59 -16.78
N LEU A 553 14.94 -6.55 -16.46
CA LEU A 553 16.39 -6.37 -16.28
C LEU A 553 17.03 -6.99 -17.50
N MET A 554 17.80 -6.18 -18.20
CA MET A 554 18.44 -6.49 -19.46
C MET A 554 19.94 -6.49 -19.21
N CYS A 555 20.69 -7.47 -19.71
CA CYS A 555 22.15 -7.50 -19.61
C CYS A 555 22.81 -7.81 -20.95
N SER A 556 23.92 -7.13 -21.24
CA SER A 556 24.65 -7.29 -22.50
C SER A 556 25.32 -8.65 -22.58
N ASN A 557 25.89 -8.98 -23.74
CA ASN A 557 26.83 -10.08 -23.83
C ASN A 557 28.12 -9.79 -23.02
N LEU A 558 28.94 -10.81 -22.79
CA LEU A 558 30.18 -10.72 -22.01
C LEU A 558 31.19 -9.70 -22.53
N THR A 559 31.19 -9.41 -23.83
CA THR A 559 32.09 -8.43 -24.45
C THR A 559 31.47 -7.04 -24.57
N HIS A 560 30.23 -6.86 -24.11
CA HIS A 560 29.50 -5.59 -24.15
C HIS A 560 29.34 -5.02 -25.57
N THR A 561 29.34 -5.86 -26.60
CA THR A 561 29.25 -5.45 -28.01
C THR A 561 27.85 -5.61 -28.59
N THR A 562 26.96 -6.31 -27.89
CA THR A 562 25.57 -6.50 -28.29
C THR A 562 24.62 -6.25 -27.13
N THR A 563 23.41 -5.85 -27.47
CA THR A 563 22.37 -5.48 -26.53
C THR A 563 21.12 -6.36 -26.73
N PRO A 564 20.51 -6.90 -25.66
CA PRO A 564 19.16 -7.47 -25.76
C PRO A 564 18.16 -6.35 -26.10
N ARG A 565 17.07 -6.71 -26.76
CA ARG A 565 16.05 -5.77 -27.24
C ARG A 565 14.65 -6.22 -26.87
N LEU A 566 13.84 -5.32 -26.32
CA LEU A 566 12.42 -5.54 -26.02
C LEU A 566 11.57 -4.61 -26.91
N THR A 567 10.75 -5.16 -27.81
CA THR A 567 9.98 -4.41 -28.82
C THR A 567 8.48 -4.37 -28.55
N GLY A 568 7.99 -5.18 -27.61
CA GLY A 568 6.57 -5.15 -27.25
C GLY A 568 6.30 -5.86 -25.93
N MET A 569 5.22 -5.43 -25.26
CA MET A 569 4.74 -6.03 -24.03
C MET A 569 3.21 -6.02 -24.04
N SER A 570 2.58 -7.17 -23.80
CA SER A 570 1.14 -7.25 -23.50
C SER A 570 0.93 -7.95 -22.17
N ALA A 571 -0.18 -7.67 -21.49
CA ALA A 571 -0.50 -8.25 -20.19
C ALA A 571 -1.92 -8.80 -20.14
N LYS A 572 -2.10 -9.85 -19.34
CA LYS A 572 -3.38 -10.41 -18.91
C LYS A 572 -3.36 -10.55 -17.40
N PHE A 573 -4.53 -10.42 -16.79
CA PHE A 573 -4.67 -10.41 -15.33
C PHE A 573 -5.67 -11.45 -14.88
N ASP A 574 -5.33 -12.12 -13.77
CA ASP A 574 -6.29 -12.86 -12.96
C ASP A 574 -6.70 -11.95 -11.80
N TYR A 575 -7.99 -11.79 -11.58
CA TYR A 575 -8.51 -10.88 -10.56
C TYR A 575 -9.65 -11.51 -9.75
N THR A 576 -9.81 -10.98 -8.55
CA THR A 576 -10.87 -11.33 -7.62
C THR A 576 -11.72 -10.09 -7.38
N VAL A 577 -12.97 -10.12 -7.84
CA VAL A 577 -13.97 -9.10 -7.51
C VAL A 577 -14.40 -9.26 -6.06
N ALA A 578 -14.68 -8.14 -5.40
CA ALA A 578 -15.24 -8.10 -4.07
C ALA A 578 -16.52 -8.93 -4.01
N LYS A 579 -16.47 -9.99 -3.20
CA LYS A 579 -17.61 -10.84 -2.90
C LYS A 579 -17.91 -10.78 -1.42
N GLU A 580 -19.19 -10.92 -1.11
CA GLU A 580 -19.66 -11.03 0.27
C GLU A 580 -19.37 -12.44 0.81
N HIS A 581 -18.96 -12.49 2.08
CA HIS A 581 -18.60 -13.68 2.81
C HIS A 581 -19.23 -13.66 4.20
N TYR A 582 -19.58 -14.84 4.69
CA TYR A 582 -20.19 -15.03 6.01
C TYR A 582 -19.31 -15.99 6.81
N ARG A 583 -18.75 -15.50 7.93
CA ARG A 583 -17.92 -16.30 8.84
C ARG A 583 -18.40 -16.21 10.29
N SER A 584 -19.16 -15.16 10.63
CA SER A 584 -19.78 -15.03 11.95
C SER A 584 -20.89 -16.07 12.14
N GLY A 585 -21.16 -16.44 13.40
CA GLY A 585 -22.32 -17.26 13.73
C GLY A 585 -23.64 -16.50 13.57
N VAL A 586 -24.72 -17.25 13.42
CA VAL A 586 -26.09 -16.70 13.32
C VAL A 586 -26.77 -16.81 14.67
N VAL A 587 -27.41 -15.73 15.14
CA VAL A 587 -28.31 -15.80 16.30
C VAL A 587 -29.73 -15.53 15.87
N VAL A 588 -30.66 -16.37 16.30
CA VAL A 588 -32.09 -16.17 16.10
C VAL A 588 -32.73 -15.74 17.41
N SER A 589 -33.54 -14.68 17.36
CA SER A 589 -34.29 -14.21 18.51
C SER A 589 -35.64 -13.65 18.03
N ASP A 590 -36.72 -14.08 18.66
CA ASP A 590 -38.10 -13.63 18.37
C ASP A 590 -38.47 -13.66 16.87
N GLY A 591 -38.01 -14.69 16.15
CA GLY A 591 -38.34 -14.89 14.73
C GLY A 591 -37.48 -14.09 13.75
N ILE A 592 -36.38 -13.47 14.21
CA ILE A 592 -35.39 -12.79 13.36
C ILE A 592 -34.03 -13.48 13.53
N ALA A 593 -33.35 -13.75 12.41
CA ALA A 593 -31.96 -14.17 12.35
C ALA A 593 -31.05 -12.97 12.13
N TYR A 594 -29.99 -12.85 12.95
CA TYR A 594 -28.97 -11.82 12.84
C TYR A 594 -27.64 -12.46 12.46
N VAL A 595 -26.96 -11.88 11.47
CA VAL A 595 -25.69 -12.41 10.96
C VAL A 595 -24.79 -11.28 10.47
N GLY A 596 -23.51 -11.36 10.83
CA GLY A 596 -22.45 -10.52 10.30
C GLY A 596 -21.80 -11.12 9.06
N ALA A 597 -21.42 -10.24 8.13
CA ALA A 597 -20.77 -10.60 6.88
C ALA A 597 -19.72 -9.54 6.52
N PHE A 598 -18.95 -9.82 5.47
CA PHE A 598 -17.96 -8.88 4.95
C PHE A 598 -17.68 -9.08 3.47
N ASN A 599 -17.27 -8.02 2.77
CA ASN A 599 -16.79 -8.12 1.39
C ASN A 599 -15.26 -8.19 1.34
N GLN A 600 -14.73 -9.14 0.59
CA GLN A 600 -13.30 -9.23 0.27
C GLN A 600 -13.06 -9.26 -1.24
N PRO A 601 -12.09 -8.48 -1.76
CA PRO A 601 -11.20 -7.55 -1.02
C PRO A 601 -11.93 -6.28 -0.50
N GLY A 602 -11.30 -5.58 0.45
CA GLY A 602 -11.73 -4.25 0.92
C GLY A 602 -12.24 -4.17 2.36
N ASP A 603 -12.44 -5.30 3.04
CA ASP A 603 -12.87 -5.35 4.45
C ASP A 603 -14.18 -4.58 4.75
N ARG A 604 -15.10 -4.51 3.79
CA ARG A 604 -16.39 -3.86 4.02
C ARG A 604 -17.26 -4.76 4.89
N GLY A 605 -17.71 -4.26 6.02
CA GLY A 605 -18.64 -4.98 6.88
C GLY A 605 -20.07 -4.93 6.40
N ARG A 606 -20.80 -6.00 6.69
CA ARG A 606 -22.25 -6.13 6.52
C ARG A 606 -22.86 -6.72 7.78
N PHE A 607 -24.09 -6.33 8.07
CA PHE A 607 -24.82 -6.90 9.19
C PHE A 607 -26.31 -6.97 8.88
N TYR A 608 -26.84 -8.18 8.79
CA TYR A 608 -28.20 -8.42 8.35
C TYR A 608 -29.11 -8.85 9.48
N ALA A 609 -30.32 -8.30 9.48
CA ALA A 609 -31.47 -8.94 10.09
C ALA A 609 -32.34 -9.55 9.00
N ILE A 610 -32.60 -10.84 9.13
CA ILE A 610 -33.33 -11.66 8.16
C ILE A 610 -34.49 -12.29 8.93
N ASN A 611 -35.66 -12.45 8.30
CA ASN A 611 -36.71 -13.24 8.95
C ASN A 611 -36.23 -14.68 9.21
N ALA A 612 -36.73 -15.35 10.25
CA ALA A 612 -36.31 -16.74 10.58
C ALA A 612 -36.65 -17.77 9.48
N GLY A 613 -37.49 -17.40 8.51
CA GLY A 613 -37.71 -18.18 7.29
C GLY A 613 -36.58 -18.10 6.27
N LEU A 614 -35.62 -17.17 6.45
CA LEU A 614 -34.51 -16.88 5.54
C LEU A 614 -34.96 -16.49 4.13
N THR A 615 -36.11 -15.86 4.02
CA THR A 615 -36.71 -15.44 2.73
C THR A 615 -36.57 -13.95 2.46
N THR A 616 -36.29 -13.14 3.48
CA THR A 616 -36.37 -11.69 3.37
C THR A 616 -35.40 -11.01 4.34
N VAL A 617 -34.51 -10.17 3.81
CA VAL A 617 -33.72 -9.23 4.60
C VAL A 617 -34.66 -8.13 5.08
N LEU A 618 -34.78 -7.99 6.40
CA LEU A 618 -35.61 -6.97 7.05
C LEU A 618 -34.90 -5.62 7.04
N TRP A 619 -33.60 -5.62 7.30
CA TRP A 619 -32.73 -4.44 7.21
C TRP A 619 -31.25 -4.84 7.16
N ASP A 620 -30.42 -3.93 6.62
CA ASP A 620 -28.96 -4.00 6.59
C ASP A 620 -28.37 -2.86 7.44
N GLY A 621 -27.68 -3.23 8.51
CA GLY A 621 -27.05 -2.30 9.45
C GLY A 621 -25.96 -1.44 8.82
N ALA A 622 -25.23 -1.94 7.82
CA ALA A 622 -24.17 -1.17 7.15
C ALA A 622 -24.77 0.00 6.36
N ILE A 623 -25.83 -0.24 5.58
CA ILE A 623 -26.55 0.81 4.84
C ILE A 623 -27.11 1.88 5.79
N LYS A 624 -27.69 1.44 6.92
CA LYS A 624 -28.23 2.35 7.94
C LYS A 624 -27.12 3.17 8.60
N LEU A 625 -25.96 2.57 8.85
CA LEU A 625 -24.80 3.24 9.40
C LEU A 625 -24.23 4.26 8.41
N ASP A 626 -24.16 3.91 7.13
CA ASP A 626 -23.60 4.78 6.10
C ASP A 626 -24.46 6.01 5.78
N ALA A 627 -25.77 5.89 5.97
CA ALA A 627 -26.70 7.00 5.85
C ALA A 627 -26.61 8.01 7.02
N ARG A 628 -25.88 7.71 8.09
CA ARG A 628 -25.73 8.61 9.24
C ARG A 628 -24.57 9.58 9.07
N ALA A 629 -24.81 10.83 9.48
CA ALA A 629 -23.76 11.83 9.60
C ALA A 629 -22.79 11.45 10.73
N ASP A 630 -21.49 11.59 10.49
CA ASP A 630 -20.43 11.19 11.41
C ASP A 630 -20.60 11.78 12.79
N ALA A 631 -20.91 13.08 12.90
CA ALA A 631 -21.11 13.79 14.18
C ALA A 631 -22.32 13.27 15.00
N SER A 632 -23.32 12.68 14.35
CA SER A 632 -24.55 12.22 15.01
C SER A 632 -24.39 10.90 15.78
N ARG A 633 -23.33 10.14 15.48
CA ARG A 633 -23.06 8.83 16.10
C ARG A 633 -22.74 8.97 17.58
N LYS A 634 -23.25 8.03 18.38
CA LYS A 634 -23.03 7.92 19.83
C LYS A 634 -22.00 6.83 20.08
N ILE A 635 -20.73 7.23 20.04
CA ILE A 635 -19.59 6.34 20.21
C ILE A 635 -18.96 6.63 21.57
N TYR A 636 -18.70 5.58 22.32
CA TYR A 636 -18.16 5.65 23.68
C TYR A 636 -16.85 4.86 23.76
N THR A 637 -15.98 5.27 24.66
CA THR A 637 -14.84 4.47 25.12
C THR A 637 -14.72 4.59 26.64
N ALA A 638 -13.70 3.96 27.23
CA ALA A 638 -13.45 4.05 28.65
C ALA A 638 -11.99 4.30 28.96
N ILE A 639 -11.74 5.04 30.03
CA ILE A 639 -10.40 5.26 30.57
C ILE A 639 -10.15 4.21 31.64
N ASN A 640 -8.91 3.69 31.68
CA ASN A 640 -8.51 2.58 32.54
C ASN A 640 -8.37 2.99 34.02
N THR A 641 -9.48 3.40 34.63
CA THR A 641 -9.68 3.56 36.09
C THR A 641 -10.39 2.31 36.65
N VAL A 642 -10.45 2.15 37.98
CA VAL A 642 -11.22 1.07 38.62
C VAL A 642 -12.30 1.68 39.53
N PRO A 643 -13.61 1.57 39.19
CA PRO A 643 -14.15 1.08 37.91
C PRO A 643 -13.79 2.01 36.74
N GLN A 644 -13.90 1.49 35.51
CA GLN A 644 -13.60 2.27 34.31
C GLN A 644 -14.57 3.45 34.15
N THR A 645 -14.04 4.59 33.74
CA THR A 645 -14.84 5.81 33.53
C THR A 645 -15.18 5.96 32.05
N ARG A 646 -16.46 6.08 31.73
CA ARG A 646 -16.94 6.28 30.34
C ARG A 646 -16.59 7.66 29.81
N TYR A 647 -16.19 7.73 28.54
CA TYR A 647 -16.02 8.96 27.79
C TYR A 647 -16.72 8.89 26.44
N GLU A 648 -17.31 10.01 26.00
CA GLU A 648 -17.84 10.14 24.64
C GLU A 648 -16.66 10.27 23.67
N PHE A 649 -16.58 9.38 22.69
CA PHE A 649 -15.59 9.40 21.63
C PHE A 649 -16.02 10.40 20.54
N SER A 650 -15.79 11.68 20.83
CA SER A 650 -16.20 12.83 20.01
C SER A 650 -15.14 13.92 20.03
N THR A 651 -15.10 14.72 18.96
CA THR A 651 -14.11 15.81 18.80
C THR A 651 -14.24 16.88 19.90
N THR A 652 -15.41 17.05 20.50
CA THR A 652 -15.62 17.91 21.68
C THR A 652 -14.74 17.52 22.87
N ASN A 653 -14.38 16.24 22.98
CA ASN A 653 -13.52 15.73 24.06
C ASN A 653 -12.05 15.62 23.66
N ALA A 654 -11.66 16.06 22.46
CA ALA A 654 -10.30 15.88 21.95
C ALA A 654 -9.22 16.60 22.78
N SER A 655 -9.58 17.64 23.53
CA SER A 655 -8.67 18.36 24.43
C SER A 655 -8.52 17.72 25.81
N ASN A 656 -9.21 16.61 26.09
CA ASN A 656 -9.12 15.93 27.38
C ASN A 656 -7.81 15.13 27.46
N SER A 657 -6.98 15.42 28.47
CA SER A 657 -5.66 14.81 28.64
C SER A 657 -5.70 13.31 28.91
N LEU A 658 -6.74 12.81 29.59
CA LEU A 658 -6.88 11.38 29.87
C LEU A 658 -7.28 10.61 28.60
N LEU A 659 -8.14 11.20 27.75
CA LEU A 659 -8.47 10.63 26.45
C LEU A 659 -7.23 10.64 25.53
N GLN A 660 -6.46 11.73 25.51
CA GLN A 660 -5.19 11.80 24.77
C GLN A 660 -4.20 10.72 25.21
N THR A 661 -4.11 10.48 26.53
CA THR A 661 -3.26 9.43 27.10
C THR A 661 -3.73 8.05 26.68
N LEU A 662 -5.04 7.76 26.73
CA LEU A 662 -5.60 6.49 26.27
C LEU A 662 -5.28 6.24 24.79
N LEU A 663 -5.47 7.25 23.94
CA LEU A 663 -5.27 7.13 22.49
C LEU A 663 -3.82 7.29 22.05
N THR A 664 -2.91 7.54 22.99
CA THR A 664 -1.48 7.81 22.74
C THR A 664 -1.22 9.00 21.80
N THR A 665 -2.18 9.92 21.67
CA THR A 665 -2.11 11.07 20.77
C THR A 665 -1.39 12.25 21.42
N PRO A 666 -0.42 12.90 20.76
CA PRO A 666 0.41 13.95 21.36
C PRO A 666 -0.28 15.31 21.51
N SER A 667 -1.40 15.56 20.83
CA SER A 667 -2.07 16.87 20.85
C SER A 667 -3.57 16.78 20.54
N THR A 668 -4.33 17.82 20.92
CA THR A 668 -5.75 17.96 20.60
C THR A 668 -6.05 17.81 19.10
N GLN A 669 -5.16 18.29 18.23
CA GLN A 669 -5.33 18.16 16.78
C GLN A 669 -5.23 16.68 16.36
N SER A 670 -4.16 15.99 16.76
CA SER A 670 -4.00 14.56 16.45
C SER A 670 -5.15 13.70 16.98
N THR A 671 -5.70 14.04 18.16
CA THR A 671 -6.90 13.39 18.70
C THR A 671 -8.14 13.69 17.88
N THR A 672 -8.30 14.94 17.41
CA THR A 672 -9.42 15.34 16.54
C THR A 672 -9.39 14.59 15.22
N ASP A 673 -8.21 14.48 14.61
CA ASP A 673 -8.00 13.79 13.34
C ASP A 673 -8.30 12.29 13.48
N LEU A 674 -7.77 11.66 14.54
CA LEU A 674 -8.04 10.25 14.85
C LEU A 674 -9.54 10.00 15.08
N ILE A 675 -10.21 10.82 15.88
CA ILE A 675 -11.66 10.67 16.14
C ILE A 675 -12.47 10.83 14.85
N THR A 676 -12.07 11.78 13.99
CA THR A 676 -12.71 12.01 12.69
C THR A 676 -12.54 10.78 11.79
N TRP A 677 -11.33 10.23 11.70
CA TRP A 677 -11.04 9.02 10.93
C TRP A 677 -11.82 7.79 11.41
N VAL A 678 -11.90 7.55 12.73
CA VAL A 678 -12.69 6.44 13.29
C VAL A 678 -14.19 6.57 12.97
N ARG A 679 -14.69 7.80 12.85
CA ARG A 679 -16.11 8.07 12.54
C ARG A 679 -16.43 8.01 11.05
N SER A 680 -15.45 8.23 10.19
CA SER A 680 -15.64 8.37 8.73
C SER A 680 -15.77 7.02 8.01
N PRO A 681 -16.33 7.00 6.80
CA PRO A 681 -16.20 5.87 5.89
C PRO A 681 -14.74 5.61 5.55
N ARG A 682 -14.28 4.36 5.68
CA ARG A 682 -12.87 3.99 5.40
C ARG A 682 -12.66 2.54 4.98
N PHE A 683 -13.72 1.74 4.88
CA PHE A 683 -13.64 0.36 4.41
C PHE A 683 -14.09 0.26 2.96
N GLY A 684 -13.46 -0.65 2.23
CA GLY A 684 -13.52 -0.77 0.79
C GLY A 684 -12.22 -0.37 0.12
N VAL A 685 -12.02 -0.90 -1.08
CA VAL A 685 -10.89 -0.50 -1.93
C VAL A 685 -11.09 0.93 -2.41
N GLY A 686 -12.35 1.33 -2.65
CA GLY A 686 -12.78 2.72 -2.87
C GLY A 686 -12.32 3.32 -4.19
N ASN A 687 -13.23 3.80 -5.03
CA ASN A 687 -12.87 4.60 -6.22
C ASN A 687 -13.99 5.60 -6.51
N ASP A 688 -13.82 6.44 -7.54
CA ASP A 688 -14.81 7.47 -7.93
C ASP A 688 -16.24 6.91 -8.12
N SER A 689 -16.38 5.62 -8.43
CA SER A 689 -17.66 4.94 -8.65
C SER A 689 -18.15 4.12 -7.44
N ILE A 690 -17.29 3.82 -6.47
CA ILE A 690 -17.60 2.94 -5.32
C ILE A 690 -17.16 3.63 -4.02
N PRO A 691 -18.08 4.28 -3.29
CA PRO A 691 -17.74 5.00 -2.06
C PRO A 691 -17.31 4.04 -0.95
N LEU A 692 -16.50 4.52 -0.02
CA LEU A 692 -16.11 3.77 1.19
C LEU A 692 -17.31 3.61 2.14
N THR A 693 -17.26 2.59 2.99
CA THR A 693 -18.26 2.26 4.02
C THR A 693 -17.69 2.47 5.42
N ARG A 694 -18.55 2.72 6.41
CA ARG A 694 -18.17 2.91 7.82
C ARG A 694 -17.95 1.61 8.59
N LEU A 695 -18.77 0.59 8.30
CA LEU A 695 -18.69 -0.68 8.98
C LEU A 695 -17.52 -1.50 8.40
N GLY A 696 -16.64 -1.96 9.28
CA GLY A 696 -15.57 -2.90 8.93
C GLY A 696 -16.05 -4.35 9.01
N SER A 697 -15.28 -5.28 8.43
CA SER A 697 -15.60 -6.71 8.42
C SER A 697 -16.13 -7.25 9.76
N VAL A 698 -17.21 -8.02 9.73
CA VAL A 698 -17.69 -8.83 10.87
C VAL A 698 -17.30 -10.27 10.60
N GLU A 699 -16.13 -10.67 11.10
CA GLU A 699 -15.48 -11.93 10.70
C GLU A 699 -15.94 -13.08 11.59
N THR A 700 -15.73 -13.00 12.91
CA THR A 700 -16.04 -14.11 13.84
C THR A 700 -17.03 -13.74 14.94
N SER A 701 -17.44 -12.47 15.00
CA SER A 701 -18.34 -11.97 16.04
C SER A 701 -19.78 -12.45 15.83
N THR A 702 -20.14 -13.55 16.49
CA THR A 702 -21.53 -13.99 16.57
C THR A 702 -22.33 -12.99 17.41
N PRO A 703 -23.46 -12.46 16.92
CA PRO A 703 -24.17 -11.38 17.60
C PRO A 703 -24.82 -11.84 18.90
N ALA A 704 -25.08 -10.91 19.82
CA ALA A 704 -25.86 -11.15 21.03
C ALA A 704 -27.08 -10.24 21.08
N VAL A 705 -28.26 -10.78 21.38
CA VAL A 705 -29.51 -10.01 21.41
C VAL A 705 -29.88 -9.70 22.88
N LEU A 706 -29.84 -8.42 23.22
CA LEU A 706 -30.29 -7.89 24.50
C LEU A 706 -31.79 -7.62 24.42
N THR A 707 -32.61 -8.50 24.98
CA THR A 707 -34.08 -8.34 25.08
C THR A 707 -34.49 -8.24 26.54
N LYS A 708 -35.79 -8.22 26.90
CA LYS A 708 -36.22 -8.29 28.31
C LYS A 708 -35.64 -9.53 29.01
N PRO A 709 -35.22 -9.45 30.28
CA PRO A 709 -34.60 -10.58 30.96
C PRO A 709 -35.61 -11.71 31.22
N GLY A 710 -35.10 -12.94 31.26
CA GLY A 710 -35.86 -14.15 31.56
C GLY A 710 -35.45 -14.80 32.89
N ARG A 711 -36.09 -15.91 33.25
CA ARG A 711 -35.65 -16.73 34.39
C ARG A 711 -34.34 -17.46 34.03
N PRO A 712 -33.28 -17.35 34.84
CA PRO A 712 -32.01 -18.05 34.60
C PRO A 712 -32.16 -19.56 34.84
N SER A 713 -31.20 -20.36 34.34
CA SER A 713 -31.21 -21.82 34.45
C SER A 713 -31.27 -22.32 35.90
N TRP A 714 -30.63 -21.60 36.83
CA TRP A 714 -30.63 -21.96 38.26
C TRP A 714 -31.95 -21.60 38.99
N TYR A 715 -32.92 -20.94 38.35
CA TYR A 715 -34.12 -20.40 39.01
C TYR A 715 -34.89 -21.44 39.85
N SER A 716 -35.02 -22.67 39.34
CA SER A 716 -35.68 -23.78 40.06
C SER A 716 -34.92 -24.25 41.31
N TYR A 717 -33.62 -24.04 41.35
CA TYR A 717 -32.72 -24.44 42.43
C TYR A 717 -32.42 -23.30 43.41
N GLY A 718 -32.60 -22.05 42.97
CA GLY A 718 -32.38 -20.85 43.78
C GLY A 718 -33.30 -20.76 45.01
N SER A 719 -32.83 -20.02 46.02
CA SER A 719 -33.58 -19.77 47.25
C SER A 719 -34.85 -18.94 47.01
N GLY A 720 -35.79 -18.91 47.95
CA GLY A 720 -36.97 -18.03 47.85
C GLY A 720 -36.60 -16.55 47.69
N THR A 721 -35.50 -16.12 48.32
CA THR A 721 -34.94 -14.77 48.19
C THR A 721 -34.38 -14.54 46.79
N ASP A 722 -33.60 -15.48 46.25
CA ASP A 722 -33.01 -15.37 44.92
C ASP A 722 -34.10 -15.23 43.85
N ARG A 723 -35.15 -16.06 43.95
CA ARG A 723 -36.31 -16.01 43.06
C ARG A 723 -37.03 -14.66 43.15
N THR A 724 -37.15 -14.09 44.34
CA THR A 724 -37.78 -12.76 44.52
C THR A 724 -36.95 -11.66 43.88
N HIS A 725 -35.63 -11.70 44.01
CA HIS A 725 -34.73 -10.71 43.40
C HIS A 725 -34.78 -10.74 41.87
N ILE A 726 -34.72 -11.92 41.27
CA ILE A 726 -34.77 -12.04 39.80
C ILE A 726 -36.16 -11.70 39.24
N GLU A 727 -37.25 -12.10 39.90
CA GLU A 727 -38.61 -11.69 39.48
C GLU A 727 -38.80 -10.17 39.54
N SER A 728 -38.23 -9.51 40.56
CA SER A 728 -38.22 -8.04 40.65
C SER A 728 -37.44 -7.40 39.50
N PHE A 729 -36.32 -8.00 39.11
CA PHE A 729 -35.52 -7.54 37.96
C PHE A 729 -36.23 -7.74 36.62
N ILE A 730 -36.92 -8.87 36.45
CA ILE A 730 -37.77 -9.15 35.28
C ILE A 730 -38.87 -8.11 35.17
N ALA A 731 -39.57 -7.81 36.26
CA ALA A 731 -40.61 -6.79 36.28
C ALA A 731 -40.04 -5.39 35.94
N ALA A 732 -38.90 -5.01 36.54
CA ALA A 732 -38.28 -3.70 36.32
C ALA A 732 -37.78 -3.47 34.89
N ASN A 733 -37.44 -4.54 34.17
CA ASN A 733 -36.89 -4.48 32.81
C ASN A 733 -37.83 -5.09 31.75
N ALA A 734 -39.13 -5.24 32.07
CA ALA A 734 -40.12 -5.79 31.16
C ALA A 734 -40.25 -4.98 29.85
N THR A 735 -39.99 -3.66 29.92
CA THR A 735 -40.02 -2.73 28.79
C THR A 735 -38.62 -2.41 28.25
N ARG A 736 -37.59 -3.20 28.55
CA ARG A 736 -36.22 -2.96 28.07
C ARG A 736 -36.20 -2.86 26.54
N VAL A 737 -35.56 -1.82 26.02
CA VAL A 737 -35.43 -1.61 24.58
C VAL A 737 -34.55 -2.74 24.00
N PRO A 738 -35.06 -3.53 23.05
CA PRO A 738 -34.30 -4.61 22.45
C PRO A 738 -33.20 -4.10 21.51
N LEU A 739 -31.98 -4.61 21.71
CA LEU A 739 -30.78 -4.29 20.93
C LEU A 739 -30.07 -5.56 20.48
N VAL A 740 -29.42 -5.54 19.32
CA VAL A 740 -28.48 -6.58 18.89
C VAL A 740 -27.07 -6.02 18.89
N MET A 741 -26.12 -6.78 19.43
CA MET A 741 -24.73 -6.37 19.60
C MET A 741 -23.75 -7.29 18.88
N PHE A 742 -22.73 -6.70 18.25
CA PHE A 742 -21.66 -7.42 17.56
C PHE A 742 -20.40 -6.55 17.48
N GLY A 743 -19.23 -7.19 17.46
CA GLY A 743 -17.95 -6.55 17.20
C GLY A 743 -17.66 -6.48 15.70
N SER A 744 -16.92 -5.46 15.26
CA SER A 744 -16.49 -5.33 13.87
C SER A 744 -15.08 -4.75 13.76
N LYS A 745 -14.46 -4.94 12.58
CA LYS A 745 -13.12 -4.45 12.24
C LYS A 745 -12.96 -2.94 12.26
N ASP A 746 -14.04 -2.18 12.39
CA ASP A 746 -13.96 -0.73 12.58
C ASP A 746 -13.54 -0.27 13.99
N GLY A 747 -13.25 -1.21 14.87
CA GLY A 747 -12.78 -0.96 16.23
C GLY A 747 -13.90 -0.88 17.26
N MET A 748 -15.15 -1.12 16.87
CA MET A 748 -16.31 -0.93 17.72
C MET A 748 -17.13 -2.21 17.93
N VAL A 749 -17.73 -2.30 19.12
CA VAL A 749 -18.94 -3.09 19.34
C VAL A 749 -20.13 -2.19 19.09
N HIS A 750 -20.96 -2.57 18.13
CA HIS A 750 -22.18 -1.83 17.79
C HIS A 750 -23.36 -2.40 18.55
N ALA A 751 -24.30 -1.54 18.94
CA ALA A 751 -25.62 -1.93 19.41
C ALA A 751 -26.69 -1.31 18.52
N LEU A 752 -27.42 -2.14 17.78
CA LEU A 752 -28.45 -1.72 16.84
C LEU A 752 -29.84 -1.98 17.41
N TYR A 753 -30.79 -1.08 17.17
CA TYR A 753 -32.18 -1.33 17.53
C TYR A 753 -32.74 -2.52 16.75
N THR A 754 -33.47 -3.38 17.46
CA THR A 754 -34.22 -4.45 16.84
C THR A 754 -35.53 -4.69 17.57
N PHE A 755 -36.67 -4.38 16.95
CA PHE A 755 -38.00 -4.51 17.53
C PHE A 755 -38.78 -5.65 16.86
N PRO A 756 -38.61 -6.91 17.30
CA PRO A 756 -39.28 -8.07 16.71
C PRO A 756 -40.79 -7.93 16.58
N ALA A 757 -41.43 -7.36 17.61
CA ALA A 757 -42.87 -7.15 17.65
C ALA A 757 -43.36 -6.01 16.74
N ASN A 758 -42.47 -5.14 16.26
CA ASN A 758 -42.81 -4.03 15.37
C ASN A 758 -41.70 -3.81 14.32
N GLN A 759 -41.71 -4.64 13.29
CA GLN A 759 -40.73 -4.56 12.18
C GLN A 759 -40.79 -3.23 11.42
N SER A 760 -41.93 -2.54 11.47
CA SER A 760 -42.11 -1.25 10.80
C SER A 760 -41.47 -0.06 11.54
N ASP A 761 -40.94 -0.27 12.75
CA ASP A 761 -40.26 0.79 13.50
C ASP A 761 -39.03 1.29 12.71
N ALA A 762 -39.02 2.57 12.36
CA ALA A 762 -37.96 3.19 11.57
C ALA A 762 -36.59 3.17 12.26
N ARG A 763 -36.53 2.88 13.57
CA ARG A 763 -35.28 2.70 14.31
C ARG A 763 -34.62 1.36 14.02
N ASN A 764 -35.33 0.34 13.54
CA ASN A 764 -34.75 -0.97 13.26
C ASN A 764 -33.50 -0.86 12.36
N GLY A 765 -32.43 -1.52 12.78
CA GLY A 765 -31.12 -1.49 12.13
C GLY A 765 -30.30 -0.22 12.35
N ASN A 766 -30.87 0.83 12.97
CA ASN A 766 -30.11 2.02 13.30
C ASN A 766 -29.22 1.76 14.53
N GLU A 767 -27.98 2.24 14.48
CA GLU A 767 -27.06 2.23 15.62
C GLU A 767 -27.64 3.06 16.78
N ALA A 768 -27.90 2.44 17.92
CA ALA A 768 -28.24 3.15 19.15
C ALA A 768 -26.96 3.78 19.71
N TRP A 769 -25.93 2.96 19.88
CA TRP A 769 -24.61 3.35 20.36
C TRP A 769 -23.54 2.39 19.84
N ALA A 770 -22.28 2.81 19.92
CA ALA A 770 -21.11 1.98 19.68
C ALA A 770 -20.09 2.14 20.82
N TYR A 771 -19.34 1.10 21.13
CA TYR A 771 -18.34 1.09 22.19
C TYR A 771 -16.99 0.63 21.66
N ILE A 772 -15.94 1.41 21.90
CA ILE A 772 -14.54 1.07 21.61
C ILE A 772 -13.90 0.58 22.91
N PRO A 773 -13.58 -0.72 23.04
CA PRO A 773 -12.85 -1.25 24.19
C PRO A 773 -11.54 -0.48 24.42
N PRO A 774 -11.15 -0.18 25.67
CA PRO A 774 -9.93 0.58 25.95
C PRO A 774 -8.64 0.00 25.34
N PRO A 775 -8.41 -1.33 25.33
CA PRO A 775 -7.22 -1.89 24.69
C PRO A 775 -7.25 -1.74 23.16
N VAL A 776 -8.42 -1.78 22.52
CA VAL A 776 -8.59 -1.41 21.10
C VAL A 776 -8.29 0.08 20.90
N ALA A 777 -8.89 0.96 21.72
CA ALA A 777 -8.72 2.40 21.63
C ALA A 777 -7.25 2.83 21.68
N ALA A 778 -6.45 2.18 22.53
CA ALA A 778 -5.03 2.45 22.68
C ALA A 778 -4.18 2.18 21.45
N ASN A 779 -4.69 1.40 20.49
CA ASN A 779 -3.97 1.06 19.27
C ASN A 779 -4.53 1.74 18.01
N LEU A 780 -5.64 2.49 18.11
CA LEU A 780 -6.25 3.15 16.96
C LEU A 780 -5.33 4.18 16.28
N LEU A 781 -4.43 4.82 17.03
CA LEU A 781 -3.45 5.74 16.44
C LEU A 781 -2.46 5.01 15.52
N ALA A 782 -2.06 3.79 15.88
CA ALA A 782 -1.17 2.97 15.04
C ALA A 782 -1.88 2.56 13.75
N ASP A 783 -3.15 2.14 13.83
CA ASP A 783 -3.96 1.79 12.66
C ASP A 783 -4.21 3.02 11.76
N TYR A 784 -4.48 4.18 12.36
CA TYR A 784 -4.63 5.45 11.63
C TYR A 784 -3.37 5.83 10.86
N ASN A 785 -2.22 5.84 11.52
CA ASN A 785 -0.95 6.19 10.89
C ASN A 785 -0.55 5.17 9.81
N SER A 786 -0.78 3.88 10.07
CA SER A 786 -0.52 2.83 9.08
C SER A 786 -1.38 3.03 7.83
N THR A 787 -2.65 3.39 8.02
CA THR A 787 -3.59 3.64 6.92
C THR A 787 -3.19 4.89 6.13
N LEU A 788 -2.82 5.98 6.82
CA LEU A 788 -2.32 7.18 6.15
C LEU A 788 -1.03 6.91 5.37
N ASN A 789 -0.09 6.16 5.95
CA ASN A 789 1.17 5.83 5.28
C ASN A 789 0.94 4.93 4.07
N ALA A 790 0.04 3.95 4.17
CA ALA A 790 -0.35 3.12 3.03
C ALA A 790 -0.98 3.96 1.92
N ASN A 791 -1.93 4.84 2.25
CA ASN A 791 -2.57 5.74 1.28
C ASN A 791 -1.61 6.77 0.68
N ALA A 792 -0.68 7.33 1.46
CA ALA A 792 0.29 8.30 0.99
C ALA A 792 1.39 7.67 0.12
N SER A 793 1.72 6.40 0.39
CA SER A 793 2.62 5.63 -0.47
C SER A 793 1.92 5.18 -1.74
N ALA A 794 0.59 5.00 -1.70
CA ALA A 794 -0.21 4.56 -2.83
C ALA A 794 -0.27 5.60 -3.98
N SER A 795 0.01 5.16 -5.20
CA SER A 795 -0.05 5.96 -6.43
C SER A 795 -1.26 5.58 -7.30
N ASP A 796 -2.14 4.71 -6.80
CA ASP A 796 -3.29 4.14 -7.53
C ASP A 796 -4.63 4.82 -7.24
N GLY A 797 -4.59 5.87 -6.41
CA GLY A 797 -5.76 6.65 -5.99
C GLY A 797 -6.77 5.85 -5.17
N LEU A 798 -6.39 4.68 -4.64
CA LEU A 798 -7.25 3.82 -3.82
C LEU A 798 -7.08 4.07 -2.33
N ASN A 799 -8.03 3.53 -1.57
CA ASN A 799 -7.93 3.42 -0.13
C ASN A 799 -7.36 2.05 0.28
N HIS A 800 -6.36 2.08 1.16
CA HIS A 800 -5.61 0.94 1.68
C HIS A 800 -5.73 0.89 3.21
N PRO A 801 -6.91 0.51 3.75
CA PRO A 801 -7.13 0.49 5.18
C PRO A 801 -6.26 -0.59 5.84
N THR A 802 -5.47 -0.20 6.84
CA THR A 802 -4.64 -1.11 7.62
C THR A 802 -5.10 -1.06 9.08
N VAL A 803 -6.06 -1.92 9.41
CA VAL A 803 -6.67 -1.99 10.73
C VAL A 803 -6.38 -3.35 11.36
N ALA A 804 -5.60 -3.34 12.43
CA ALA A 804 -5.23 -4.54 13.18
C ALA A 804 -5.94 -4.63 14.54
N SER A 805 -6.47 -3.52 15.06
CA SER A 805 -7.03 -3.47 16.41
C SER A 805 -8.55 -3.33 16.40
N PHE A 806 -9.27 -4.38 16.81
CA PHE A 806 -10.73 -4.38 16.76
C PHE A 806 -11.35 -5.48 17.63
N PRO A 807 -12.61 -5.30 18.07
CA PRO A 807 -13.36 -6.40 18.66
C PRO A 807 -13.92 -7.31 17.57
N ASP A 808 -13.50 -8.56 17.55
CA ASP A 808 -14.06 -9.61 16.68
C ASP A 808 -14.63 -10.80 17.46
N GLY A 809 -14.44 -10.85 18.78
CA GLY A 809 -15.04 -11.89 19.61
C GLY A 809 -16.56 -11.76 19.69
N SER A 810 -17.23 -12.89 19.89
CA SER A 810 -18.69 -12.95 20.06
C SER A 810 -19.08 -12.39 21.45
N PRO A 811 -19.97 -11.38 21.55
CA PRO A 811 -20.39 -10.88 22.85
C PRO A 811 -21.14 -11.95 23.66
N THR A 812 -20.91 -12.00 24.98
CA THR A 812 -21.65 -12.85 25.92
C THR A 812 -22.52 -11.99 26.82
N LEU A 813 -23.83 -12.23 26.82
CA LEU A 813 -24.80 -11.57 27.69
C LEU A 813 -25.15 -12.44 28.89
N VAL A 814 -25.05 -11.89 30.10
CA VAL A 814 -25.40 -12.61 31.33
C VAL A 814 -26.09 -11.68 32.32
N ASP A 815 -27.20 -12.15 32.89
CA ASP A 815 -27.83 -11.54 34.05
C ASP A 815 -27.15 -12.05 35.33
N TYR A 816 -26.73 -11.12 36.20
CA TYR A 816 -25.98 -11.44 37.42
C TYR A 816 -26.50 -10.64 38.62
N GLN A 817 -26.31 -11.20 39.82
CA GLN A 817 -26.68 -10.57 41.08
C GLN A 817 -25.47 -9.89 41.71
N THR A 818 -25.65 -8.67 42.18
CA THR A 818 -24.68 -7.95 43.02
C THR A 818 -24.76 -8.42 44.47
N SER A 819 -23.75 -8.12 45.28
CA SER A 819 -23.74 -8.44 46.72
C SER A 819 -24.91 -7.82 47.50
N LEU A 820 -25.58 -6.81 46.95
CA LEU A 820 -26.76 -6.15 47.52
C LEU A 820 -28.09 -6.81 47.11
N GLY A 821 -28.06 -7.91 46.35
CA GLY A 821 -29.26 -8.59 45.85
C GLY A 821 -29.86 -7.97 44.59
N THR A 822 -29.28 -6.88 44.07
CA THR A 822 -29.75 -6.25 42.84
C THR A 822 -29.20 -6.98 41.61
N PHE A 823 -30.06 -7.34 40.67
CA PHE A 823 -29.67 -7.91 39.39
C PHE A 823 -29.32 -6.84 38.34
N LYS A 824 -28.41 -7.22 37.45
CA LYS A 824 -27.90 -6.43 36.32
C LYS A 824 -27.62 -7.34 35.13
N THR A 825 -27.47 -6.76 33.95
CA THR A 825 -27.03 -7.47 32.74
C THR A 825 -25.65 -6.96 32.32
N VAL A 826 -24.69 -7.87 32.17
CA VAL A 826 -23.35 -7.58 31.63
C VAL A 826 -23.22 -8.10 30.21
N ALA A 827 -22.48 -7.37 29.37
CA ALA A 827 -21.92 -7.91 28.14
C ALA A 827 -20.39 -8.06 28.29
N LEU A 828 -19.89 -9.24 27.95
CA LEU A 828 -18.46 -9.52 27.85
C LEU A 828 -18.07 -9.53 26.37
N ILE A 829 -17.04 -8.78 26.03
CA ILE A 829 -16.58 -8.59 24.64
C ILE A 829 -15.12 -9.04 24.58
N ALA A 830 -14.85 -10.15 23.90
CA ALA A 830 -13.49 -10.54 23.58
C ALA A 830 -13.03 -9.84 22.29
N GLU A 831 -11.74 -9.55 22.17
CA GLU A 831 -11.20 -8.85 21.01
C GLU A 831 -11.00 -9.76 19.78
N GLY A 832 -11.04 -11.09 19.93
CA GLY A 832 -10.97 -12.01 18.79
C GLY A 832 -9.69 -11.83 17.96
N ASN A 833 -9.83 -11.71 16.63
CA ASN A 833 -8.72 -11.44 15.70
C ASN A 833 -8.02 -10.10 15.93
N GLY A 834 -8.72 -9.11 16.46
CA GLY A 834 -8.22 -7.75 16.58
C GLY A 834 -7.60 -7.43 17.94
N GLY A 835 -7.39 -8.41 18.81
CA GLY A 835 -6.72 -8.16 20.08
C GLY A 835 -6.71 -9.30 21.08
N LYS A 836 -6.00 -9.04 22.18
CA LYS A 836 -5.64 -10.05 23.19
C LYS A 836 -6.45 -9.93 24.47
N ALA A 837 -7.26 -8.87 24.59
CA ALA A 837 -8.00 -8.58 25.79
C ALA A 837 -9.48 -8.93 25.63
N PHE A 838 -10.19 -8.80 26.74
CA PHE A 838 -11.64 -8.73 26.76
C PHE A 838 -12.08 -7.58 27.67
N SER A 839 -13.32 -7.11 27.50
CA SER A 839 -13.92 -6.04 28.29
C SER A 839 -15.29 -6.44 28.82
N ALA A 840 -15.58 -6.00 30.05
CA ALA A 840 -16.88 -6.13 30.69
C ALA A 840 -17.60 -4.77 30.70
N ILE A 841 -18.85 -4.76 30.23
CA ILE A 841 -19.69 -3.56 30.22
C ILE A 841 -21.09 -3.88 30.78
N ASP A 842 -21.59 -3.03 31.66
CA ASP A 842 -22.98 -3.11 32.15
C ASP A 842 -23.91 -2.53 31.07
N VAL A 843 -24.83 -3.37 30.61
CA VAL A 843 -25.82 -3.08 29.57
C VAL A 843 -27.26 -3.17 30.09
N THR A 844 -27.44 -3.13 31.41
CA THR A 844 -28.76 -3.24 32.06
C THR A 844 -29.75 -2.23 31.50
N LYS A 845 -29.32 -0.96 31.37
CA LYS A 845 -30.10 0.14 30.81
C LYS A 845 -29.21 1.07 29.97
N THR A 846 -29.19 0.85 28.65
CA THR A 846 -28.40 1.66 27.70
C THR A 846 -29.24 2.61 26.85
N VAL A 847 -30.55 2.36 26.80
CA VAL A 847 -31.56 3.22 26.19
C VAL A 847 -32.74 3.32 27.13
N ASP A 848 -33.20 4.54 27.41
CA ASP A 848 -34.40 4.75 28.21
C ASP A 848 -35.65 4.35 27.41
N PRO A 849 -36.49 3.43 27.92
CA PRO A 849 -37.63 2.92 27.18
C PRO A 849 -38.80 3.91 27.04
N VAL A 850 -38.82 4.99 27.82
CA VAL A 850 -39.91 5.98 27.83
C VAL A 850 -39.64 7.09 26.83
N ASN A 851 -38.44 7.67 26.86
CA ASN A 851 -38.10 8.82 26.01
C ASN A 851 -37.09 8.49 24.89
N GLY A 852 -36.56 7.26 24.85
CA GLY A 852 -35.60 6.83 23.84
C GLY A 852 -34.19 7.41 24.02
N ALA A 853 -33.90 8.10 25.12
CA ALA A 853 -32.59 8.68 25.37
C ALA A 853 -31.52 7.58 25.44
N VAL A 854 -30.49 7.71 24.61
CA VAL A 854 -29.35 6.79 24.59
C VAL A 854 -28.35 7.22 25.67
N SER A 855 -28.20 6.40 26.69
CA SER A 855 -27.17 6.56 27.71
C SER A 855 -25.90 5.78 27.37
N GLY A 856 -25.96 4.81 26.46
CA GLY A 856 -24.83 3.92 26.14
C GLY A 856 -24.52 2.92 27.28
N PRO A 857 -23.50 2.06 27.11
CA PRO A 857 -23.10 1.10 28.13
C PRO A 857 -22.36 1.80 29.28
N THR A 858 -22.30 1.14 30.44
CA THR A 858 -21.44 1.56 31.57
C THR A 858 -20.23 0.65 31.63
N PRO A 859 -19.02 1.14 31.29
CA PRO A 859 -17.80 0.36 31.36
C PRO A 859 -17.52 -0.13 32.78
N MET A 860 -17.06 -1.37 32.92
CA MET A 860 -16.70 -1.93 34.22
C MET A 860 -15.18 -2.06 34.33
N TRP A 861 -14.58 -2.92 33.52
CA TRP A 861 -13.15 -3.22 33.51
C TRP A 861 -12.77 -4.02 32.25
N SER A 862 -11.48 -4.10 31.95
CA SER A 862 -10.90 -4.91 30.88
C SER A 862 -9.71 -5.70 31.40
N ALA A 863 -9.43 -6.86 30.84
CA ALA A 863 -8.27 -7.66 31.23
C ALA A 863 -7.68 -8.46 30.05
N THR A 864 -6.40 -8.79 30.18
CA THR A 864 -5.64 -9.61 29.21
C THR A 864 -5.15 -10.87 29.93
N PRO A 865 -5.83 -12.02 29.78
CA PRO A 865 -5.41 -13.28 30.40
C PRO A 865 -3.98 -13.64 29.99
N GLY A 866 -3.10 -13.89 30.95
CA GLY A 866 -1.68 -14.21 30.68
C GLY A 866 -0.78 -13.00 30.35
N LEU A 867 -1.33 -11.78 30.23
CA LEU A 867 -0.58 -10.55 29.97
C LEU A 867 0.33 -10.68 28.74
N GLY A 868 1.67 -10.64 28.91
CA GLY A 868 2.63 -10.77 27.80
C GLY A 868 2.62 -12.15 27.13
N GLU A 869 2.12 -13.18 27.81
CA GLU A 869 1.91 -14.53 27.23
C GLU A 869 0.54 -14.68 26.56
N ALA A 870 -0.25 -13.61 26.45
CA ALA A 870 -1.53 -13.66 25.77
C ALA A 870 -1.37 -13.86 24.26
N GLY A 871 -2.24 -14.69 23.68
CA GLY A 871 -2.50 -14.68 22.25
C GLY A 871 -3.79 -13.94 21.92
N GLN A 872 -4.37 -14.18 20.75
CA GLN A 872 -5.61 -13.51 20.32
C GLN A 872 -6.82 -14.03 21.09
N ALA A 873 -7.75 -13.16 21.48
CA ALA A 873 -8.86 -13.50 22.36
C ALA A 873 -10.03 -14.21 21.62
N TYR A 874 -9.76 -15.38 21.02
CA TYR A 874 -10.74 -16.17 20.27
C TYR A 874 -11.85 -16.79 21.12
N GLY A 875 -11.48 -17.33 22.29
CA GLY A 875 -12.40 -18.10 23.11
C GLY A 875 -13.49 -17.21 23.68
N LYS A 876 -14.76 -17.61 23.51
CA LYS A 876 -15.87 -16.89 24.11
C LYS A 876 -15.78 -16.96 25.65
N PRO A 877 -15.82 -15.82 26.35
CA PRO A 877 -15.80 -15.80 27.80
C PRO A 877 -17.15 -16.28 28.36
N THR A 878 -17.10 -16.95 29.51
CA THR A 878 -18.27 -17.46 30.23
C THR A 878 -18.35 -16.83 31.61
N VAL A 879 -19.57 -16.62 32.11
CA VAL A 879 -19.82 -16.23 33.49
C VAL A 879 -20.37 -17.41 34.26
N VAL A 880 -19.81 -17.66 35.45
CA VAL A 880 -20.26 -18.72 36.35
C VAL A 880 -20.74 -18.14 37.66
N ARG A 881 -21.90 -18.61 38.15
CA ARG A 881 -22.39 -18.36 39.50
C ARG A 881 -21.81 -19.43 40.42
N VAL A 882 -21.06 -19.05 41.45
CA VAL A 882 -20.35 -19.97 42.35
C VAL A 882 -20.50 -19.55 43.82
N LYS A 883 -20.22 -20.48 44.75
CA LYS A 883 -20.08 -20.18 46.18
C LYS A 883 -18.61 -20.23 46.57
N ILE A 884 -18.03 -19.11 46.98
CA ILE A 884 -16.66 -19.05 47.52
C ILE A 884 -16.76 -18.68 49.00
N ALA A 885 -16.23 -19.55 49.87
CA ALA A 885 -16.33 -19.39 51.33
C ALA A 885 -17.77 -19.16 51.83
N GLY A 886 -18.75 -19.79 51.19
CA GLY A 886 -20.18 -19.65 51.50
C GLY A 886 -20.86 -18.40 50.92
N ALA A 887 -20.12 -17.50 50.27
CA ALA A 887 -20.66 -16.30 49.65
C ALA A 887 -20.89 -16.51 48.14
N GLU A 888 -22.05 -16.09 47.65
CA GLU A 888 -22.34 -16.06 46.21
C GLU A 888 -21.41 -15.08 45.48
N ARG A 889 -20.84 -15.54 44.37
CA ARG A 889 -19.97 -14.78 43.48
C ARG A 889 -20.29 -15.10 42.03
N TYR A 890 -20.04 -14.13 41.16
CA TYR A 890 -20.05 -14.33 39.71
C TYR A 890 -18.63 -14.15 39.21
N LEU A 891 -18.10 -15.17 38.52
CA LEU A 891 -16.76 -15.11 37.95
C LEU A 891 -16.84 -15.08 36.42
N VAL A 892 -16.05 -14.21 35.80
CA VAL A 892 -15.75 -14.26 34.37
C VAL A 892 -14.57 -15.19 34.17
N ILE A 893 -14.76 -16.24 33.38
CA ILE A 893 -13.69 -17.17 33.04
C ILE A 893 -13.43 -17.09 31.54
N THR A 894 -12.17 -16.85 31.21
CA THR A 894 -11.76 -16.61 29.83
C THR A 894 -10.28 -16.91 29.63
N GLY A 895 -9.93 -17.28 28.40
CA GLY A 895 -8.56 -17.48 27.98
C GLY A 895 -8.31 -16.75 26.66
N THR A 896 -7.04 -16.59 26.34
CA THR A 896 -6.62 -16.16 25.00
C THR A 896 -6.15 -17.36 24.21
N GLY A 897 -6.36 -17.39 22.90
CA GLY A 897 -5.95 -18.48 22.02
C GLY A 897 -4.68 -18.21 21.23
N VAL A 898 -4.60 -18.72 20.01
CA VAL A 898 -3.36 -18.69 19.21
C VAL A 898 -2.88 -17.27 18.90
N ASP A 899 -1.57 -17.04 18.97
CA ASP A 899 -0.89 -15.91 18.33
C ASP A 899 -0.19 -16.49 17.10
N TYR A 900 -0.61 -16.14 15.89
CA TYR A 900 -0.05 -16.76 14.66
C TYR A 900 1.41 -16.38 14.42
N SER A 901 1.92 -15.34 15.08
CA SER A 901 3.34 -15.00 15.08
C SER A 901 4.17 -15.95 15.96
N ASP A 902 3.53 -16.68 16.87
CA ASP A 902 4.18 -17.60 17.79
C ASP A 902 4.19 -19.04 17.26
N THR A 903 5.29 -19.38 16.59
CA THR A 903 5.52 -20.72 16.04
C THR A 903 5.83 -21.78 17.11
N LEU A 904 6.11 -21.36 18.35
CA LEU A 904 6.48 -22.24 19.46
C LEU A 904 5.29 -22.61 20.36
N ASN A 905 4.11 -22.03 20.14
CA ASN A 905 2.89 -22.27 20.94
C ASN A 905 3.08 -21.94 22.43
N LEU A 906 3.87 -20.92 22.76
CA LEU A 906 4.13 -20.45 24.12
C LEU A 906 3.14 -19.39 24.61
N LYS A 907 2.45 -18.71 23.69
CA LYS A 907 1.40 -17.73 23.97
C LYS A 907 0.01 -18.37 23.94
N GLY A 908 -0.97 -17.72 24.54
CA GLY A 908 -2.36 -18.18 24.51
C GLY A 908 -2.67 -19.33 25.45
N ARG A 909 -1.81 -19.63 26.42
CA ARG A 909 -1.97 -20.84 27.26
C ARG A 909 -2.74 -20.58 28.54
N THR A 910 -2.96 -19.31 28.88
CA THR A 910 -3.53 -18.93 30.17
C THR A 910 -5.05 -18.80 30.09
N VAL A 911 -5.74 -19.52 30.98
CA VAL A 911 -7.15 -19.29 31.32
C VAL A 911 -7.19 -18.62 32.68
N SER A 912 -8.02 -17.58 32.83
CA SER A 912 -8.09 -16.78 34.05
C SER A 912 -9.53 -16.60 34.49
N ALA A 913 -9.74 -16.56 35.80
CA ALA A 913 -11.01 -16.18 36.41
C ALA A 913 -10.91 -14.85 37.12
N TYR A 914 -11.89 -14.00 36.88
CA TYR A 914 -12.00 -12.67 37.47
C TYR A 914 -13.34 -12.55 38.20
N ASP A 915 -13.38 -11.91 39.36
CA ASP A 915 -14.65 -11.47 39.95
C ASP A 915 -15.32 -10.50 38.98
N LEU A 916 -16.57 -10.79 38.60
CA LEU A 916 -17.30 -10.04 37.59
C LEU A 916 -17.49 -8.57 37.97
N VAL A 917 -17.72 -8.29 39.26
CA VAL A 917 -18.06 -6.95 39.74
C VAL A 917 -16.81 -6.10 39.87
N THR A 918 -15.73 -6.66 40.41
CA THR A 918 -14.51 -5.89 40.74
C THR A 918 -13.41 -6.00 39.70
N GLY A 919 -13.45 -7.01 38.82
CA GLY A 919 -12.35 -7.33 37.90
C GLY A 919 -11.12 -7.93 38.58
N THR A 920 -11.23 -8.32 39.86
CA THR A 920 -10.12 -8.92 40.61
C THR A 920 -9.81 -10.30 40.06
N LEU A 921 -8.55 -10.56 39.71
CA LEU A 921 -8.10 -11.90 39.29
C LEU A 921 -8.15 -12.86 40.48
N MET A 922 -8.98 -13.90 40.38
CA MET A 922 -9.19 -14.92 41.42
C MET A 922 -8.18 -16.07 41.30
N TRP A 923 -7.98 -16.57 40.08
CA TRP A 923 -7.01 -17.62 39.78
C TRP A 923 -6.64 -17.63 38.29
N LYS A 924 -5.56 -18.34 37.96
CA LYS A 924 -5.12 -18.59 36.59
C LYS A 924 -4.67 -20.05 36.41
N PHE A 925 -4.92 -20.59 35.23
CA PHE A 925 -4.56 -21.94 34.81
C PHE A 925 -3.67 -21.86 33.57
N GLN A 926 -2.70 -22.76 33.41
CA GLN A 926 -1.85 -22.83 32.21
C GLN A 926 -2.04 -24.14 31.46
N ALA A 927 -2.70 -24.08 30.31
CA ALA A 927 -2.76 -25.18 29.36
C ALA A 927 -1.36 -25.49 28.79
N LYS A 928 -1.22 -26.65 28.15
CA LYS A 928 0.05 -27.03 27.52
C LYS A 928 0.31 -26.20 26.26
N CYS A 929 -0.74 -25.97 25.48
CA CYS A 929 -0.73 -25.24 24.21
C CYS A 929 -1.83 -24.16 24.20
N PRO A 930 -1.86 -23.28 23.18
CA PRO A 930 -2.87 -22.22 23.12
C PRO A 930 -4.30 -22.77 23.25
N VAL A 931 -5.14 -22.12 24.04
CA VAL A 931 -6.53 -22.51 24.26
C VAL A 931 -7.35 -22.16 23.02
N MET A 932 -8.02 -23.12 22.41
CA MET A 932 -8.69 -22.91 21.11
C MET A 932 -10.21 -23.10 21.17
N THR A 933 -10.74 -23.44 22.36
CA THR A 933 -12.18 -23.60 22.57
C THR A 933 -12.79 -22.42 23.30
N ASP A 934 -14.10 -22.30 23.21
CA ASP A 934 -14.88 -21.54 24.18
C ASP A 934 -14.74 -22.15 25.58
N VAL A 935 -14.94 -21.31 26.61
CA VAL A 935 -15.02 -21.79 27.99
C VAL A 935 -16.44 -22.27 28.25
N SER A 936 -16.59 -23.56 28.51
CA SER A 936 -17.90 -24.19 28.75
C SER A 936 -18.05 -24.50 30.24
N ALA A 937 -19.23 -24.23 30.79
CA ALA A 937 -19.52 -24.42 32.20
C ALA A 937 -20.81 -25.21 32.39
N PHE A 938 -20.86 -26.07 33.39
CA PHE A 938 -22.04 -26.84 33.71
C PHE A 938 -22.10 -27.20 35.19
N GLU A 939 -23.33 -27.45 35.60
CA GLU A 939 -23.70 -28.00 36.90
C GLU A 939 -24.02 -29.50 36.71
N THR A 940 -23.76 -30.32 37.71
CA THR A 940 -23.90 -31.78 37.58
C THR A 940 -24.23 -32.44 38.91
N ASP A 941 -25.09 -33.46 38.87
CA ASP A 941 -25.38 -34.41 39.95
C ASP A 941 -24.84 -35.83 39.66
N ASP A 942 -23.90 -35.95 38.72
CA ASP A 942 -23.15 -37.19 38.50
C ASP A 942 -22.32 -37.53 39.75
N ASP A 943 -22.78 -38.49 40.55
CA ASP A 943 -22.13 -38.96 41.79
C ASP A 943 -20.70 -39.50 41.57
N LEU A 944 -20.31 -39.78 40.32
CA LEU A 944 -18.95 -40.22 39.96
C LEU A 944 -17.98 -39.06 39.77
N GLU A 945 -18.48 -37.82 39.64
CA GLU A 945 -17.63 -36.63 39.56
C GLU A 945 -16.90 -36.38 40.90
N PRO A 946 -15.63 -35.95 40.88
CA PRO A 946 -14.86 -35.68 42.11
C PRO A 946 -15.58 -34.70 43.06
N GLY A 947 -15.81 -35.11 44.30
CA GLY A 947 -16.49 -34.29 45.30
C GLY A 947 -18.02 -34.42 45.33
N ALA A 948 -18.61 -35.31 44.52
CA ALA A 948 -20.06 -35.59 44.50
C ALA A 948 -20.93 -34.32 44.43
N PRO A 949 -20.81 -33.54 43.34
CA PRO A 949 -21.58 -32.31 43.16
C PRO A 949 -23.09 -32.59 43.08
N THR A 950 -23.91 -31.56 43.30
CA THR A 950 -25.38 -31.66 43.31
C THR A 950 -25.98 -30.48 42.57
N LEU A 951 -27.18 -30.64 42.00
CA LEU A 951 -27.91 -29.52 41.40
C LEU A 951 -28.44 -28.54 42.48
N ASP A 952 -27.70 -27.49 42.79
CA ASP A 952 -27.99 -26.45 43.79
C ASP A 952 -28.03 -25.00 43.24
N GLY A 953 -27.89 -24.84 41.93
CA GLY A 953 -27.90 -23.58 41.19
C GLY A 953 -26.54 -22.89 41.09
N PHE A 954 -25.44 -23.56 41.43
CA PHE A 954 -24.07 -23.06 41.34
C PHE A 954 -23.24 -23.96 40.41
N ILE A 955 -22.37 -23.37 39.61
CA ILE A 955 -21.58 -24.11 38.62
C ILE A 955 -20.50 -24.94 39.31
N ASP A 956 -20.49 -26.24 39.03
CA ASP A 956 -19.52 -27.19 39.56
C ASP A 956 -18.26 -27.31 38.71
N ARG A 957 -18.40 -27.21 37.38
CA ARG A 957 -17.34 -27.56 36.43
C ARG A 957 -17.19 -26.55 35.32
N VAL A 958 -15.94 -26.32 34.97
CA VAL A 958 -15.53 -25.57 33.79
C VAL A 958 -14.57 -26.42 32.96
N VAL A 959 -14.80 -26.44 31.66
CA VAL A 959 -14.02 -27.20 30.69
C VAL A 959 -13.60 -26.34 29.50
N PHE A 960 -12.41 -26.63 29.00
CA PHE A 960 -11.81 -26.00 27.82
C PHE A 960 -10.73 -26.92 27.25
N ALA A 961 -10.32 -26.70 26.01
CA ALA A 961 -9.29 -27.50 25.36
C ALA A 961 -8.29 -26.67 24.55
N ASP A 962 -7.15 -27.28 24.26
CA ASP A 962 -6.02 -26.62 23.61
C ASP A 962 -5.70 -27.13 22.20
N LYS A 963 -4.83 -26.37 21.52
CA LYS A 963 -4.30 -26.68 20.19
C LYS A 963 -3.57 -28.02 20.11
N CYS A 964 -3.13 -28.58 21.23
CA CYS A 964 -2.43 -29.86 21.29
C CYS A 964 -3.35 -31.06 21.56
N GLY A 965 -4.66 -30.82 21.71
CA GLY A 965 -5.67 -31.86 21.88
C GLY A 965 -5.85 -32.32 23.31
N TYR A 966 -5.53 -31.47 24.29
CA TYR A 966 -5.82 -31.72 25.70
C TYR A 966 -7.14 -31.06 26.10
N VAL A 967 -8.00 -31.81 26.79
CA VAL A 967 -9.22 -31.28 27.44
C VAL A 967 -8.96 -31.15 28.93
N TYR A 968 -9.22 -29.98 29.48
CA TYR A 968 -9.04 -29.64 30.88
C TYR A 968 -10.37 -29.50 31.58
N LYS A 969 -10.41 -29.87 32.86
CA LYS A 969 -11.56 -29.72 33.75
C LYS A 969 -11.08 -29.15 35.07
N ILE A 970 -11.83 -28.18 35.61
CA ILE A 970 -11.56 -27.53 36.89
C ILE A 970 -12.84 -27.26 37.66
N ASP A 971 -12.71 -27.08 38.97
CA ASP A 971 -13.75 -26.51 39.84
C ASP A 971 -13.55 -24.98 39.90
N PRO A 972 -14.53 -24.18 39.44
CA PRO A 972 -14.37 -22.74 39.41
C PRO A 972 -14.51 -22.05 40.78
N ALA A 973 -15.05 -22.73 41.80
CA ALA A 973 -15.47 -22.16 43.09
C ALA A 973 -14.30 -21.95 44.07
N THR A 974 -13.19 -21.38 43.59
CA THR A 974 -11.97 -21.15 44.37
C THR A 974 -11.51 -19.69 44.27
N ASP A 975 -10.90 -19.17 45.34
CA ASP A 975 -10.13 -17.92 45.32
C ASP A 975 -8.68 -18.23 45.72
N LEU A 976 -7.74 -17.96 44.81
CA LEU A 976 -6.31 -18.16 45.01
C LEU A 976 -5.54 -16.83 45.02
N GLY A 977 -6.23 -15.69 45.14
CA GLY A 977 -5.61 -14.36 45.07
C GLY A 977 -4.83 -14.12 43.77
N GLY A 978 -5.31 -14.68 42.66
CA GLY A 978 -4.67 -14.62 41.34
C GLY A 978 -3.50 -15.61 41.15
N GLY A 979 -3.31 -16.53 42.10
CA GLY A 979 -2.34 -17.61 42.01
C GLY A 979 -2.66 -18.65 40.93
N TRP A 980 -1.67 -19.51 40.63
CA TRP A 980 -1.85 -20.63 39.71
C TRP A 980 -2.75 -21.71 40.32
N TYR A 981 -3.72 -22.19 39.55
CA TYR A 981 -4.63 -23.27 39.92
C TYR A 981 -3.90 -24.63 39.89
N ALA A 982 -4.30 -25.58 40.73
CA ALA A 982 -3.83 -26.97 40.64
C ALA A 982 -5.04 -27.90 40.59
N ASN A 983 -5.31 -28.50 39.44
CA ASN A 983 -6.51 -29.32 39.22
C ASN A 983 -6.29 -30.81 39.51
N VAL A 984 -5.61 -31.10 40.62
CA VAL A 984 -5.32 -32.46 41.07
C VAL A 984 -6.62 -33.24 41.22
N GLY A 985 -6.66 -34.45 40.66
CA GLY A 985 -7.85 -35.32 40.69
C GLY A 985 -8.93 -35.00 39.65
N MET A 986 -8.79 -33.93 38.86
CA MET A 986 -9.73 -33.57 37.80
C MET A 986 -9.32 -34.09 36.40
N GLY A 987 -8.25 -34.90 36.34
CA GLY A 987 -7.76 -35.52 35.11
C GLY A 987 -6.64 -36.52 35.39
N ALA A 988 -6.36 -37.38 34.40
CA ALA A 988 -5.40 -38.48 34.55
C ALA A 988 -4.02 -38.18 33.93
N PHE A 989 -3.92 -37.20 33.03
CA PHE A 989 -2.69 -36.97 32.26
C PHE A 989 -2.00 -35.68 32.71
N VAL A 990 -0.75 -35.74 33.18
CA VAL A 990 0.05 -34.54 33.42
C VAL A 990 0.35 -33.88 32.08
N ALA A 991 -0.19 -32.67 31.87
CA ALA A 991 -0.08 -31.94 30.61
C ALA A 991 0.99 -30.84 30.65
N ASN A 992 1.09 -30.13 31.77
CA ASN A 992 2.01 -29.00 31.96
C ASN A 992 2.38 -28.82 33.44
N THR A 993 3.45 -28.06 33.70
CA THR A 993 3.84 -27.58 35.03
C THR A 993 3.95 -26.06 34.98
N THR A 994 3.27 -25.36 35.88
CA THR A 994 3.29 -23.89 35.93
C THR A 994 4.64 -23.36 36.44
N PRO A 995 4.93 -22.06 36.23
CA PRO A 995 6.15 -21.44 36.74
C PRO A 995 6.36 -21.55 38.25
N ASP A 996 5.28 -21.66 39.04
CA ASP A 996 5.35 -21.88 40.50
C ASP A 996 5.37 -23.38 40.89
N GLY A 997 5.53 -24.28 39.93
CA GLY A 997 5.71 -25.72 40.15
C GLY A 997 4.42 -26.53 40.30
N LYS A 998 3.23 -25.97 40.05
CA LYS A 998 1.97 -26.72 40.12
C LYS A 998 1.75 -27.54 38.84
N LEU A 999 1.38 -28.79 39.03
CA LEU A 999 1.04 -29.70 37.92
C LEU A 999 -0.37 -29.42 37.41
N GLN A 1000 -0.52 -29.42 36.09
CA GLN A 1000 -1.79 -29.28 35.38
C GLN A 1000 -2.15 -30.59 34.71
N TYR A 1001 -3.35 -31.09 35.01
CA TYR A 1001 -3.85 -32.37 34.55
C TYR A 1001 -4.90 -32.19 33.47
N ALA A 1002 -4.77 -32.92 32.37
CA ALA A 1002 -5.81 -33.04 31.37
C ALA A 1002 -6.70 -34.26 31.68
N LEU A 1003 -8.00 -34.07 31.48
CA LEU A 1003 -9.01 -35.11 31.54
C LEU A 1003 -8.87 -36.07 30.34
N PHE A 1004 -8.61 -35.52 29.16
CA PHE A 1004 -8.46 -36.27 27.91
C PHE A 1004 -7.29 -35.72 27.08
N SER A 1005 -6.67 -36.60 26.30
CA SER A 1005 -5.66 -36.26 25.29
C SER A 1005 -5.91 -37.03 24.01
N THR A 1006 -5.97 -36.34 22.88
CA THR A 1006 -6.07 -37.02 21.57
C THR A 1006 -4.91 -37.97 21.31
N GLN A 1007 -3.74 -37.72 21.92
CA GLN A 1007 -2.56 -38.55 21.78
C GLN A 1007 -2.50 -39.68 22.81
N LEU A 1008 -2.76 -39.38 24.08
CA LEU A 1008 -2.44 -40.28 25.19
C LEU A 1008 -3.63 -41.12 25.68
N SER A 1009 -4.86 -40.68 25.43
CA SER A 1009 -6.05 -41.41 25.88
C SER A 1009 -6.25 -42.70 25.08
N LEU A 1010 -6.65 -43.76 25.78
CA LEU A 1010 -7.07 -45.01 25.15
C LEU A 1010 -8.24 -44.74 24.18
N LEU A 1011 -8.17 -45.30 22.97
CA LEU A 1011 -9.10 -45.02 21.85
C LEU A 1011 -9.08 -43.57 21.32
N GLY A 1012 -8.07 -42.76 21.67
CA GLY A 1012 -7.76 -41.49 21.02
C GLY A 1012 -7.26 -41.65 19.56
N LEU A 1013 -6.54 -40.65 19.07
CA LEU A 1013 -5.94 -40.58 17.72
C LEU A 1013 -4.44 -40.91 17.70
N ALA A 1014 -3.85 -41.27 18.84
CA ALA A 1014 -2.42 -41.56 19.03
C ALA A 1014 -1.46 -40.41 18.62
N THR A 1015 -2.01 -39.25 18.28
CA THR A 1015 -1.29 -38.05 17.83
C THR A 1015 -2.02 -36.80 18.32
N GLN A 1016 -1.29 -35.69 18.44
CA GLN A 1016 -1.88 -34.41 18.83
C GLN A 1016 -2.77 -33.88 17.71
N ARG A 1017 -3.99 -33.47 18.06
CA ARG A 1017 -4.91 -32.82 17.14
C ARG A 1017 -5.60 -31.66 17.86
N PRO A 1018 -5.68 -30.48 17.22
CA PRO A 1018 -6.33 -29.34 17.86
C PRO A 1018 -7.81 -29.62 18.10
N ILE A 1019 -8.29 -29.19 19.26
CA ILE A 1019 -9.71 -29.12 19.59
C ILE A 1019 -10.06 -27.63 19.63
N ALA A 1020 -11.04 -27.21 18.84
CA ALA A 1020 -11.44 -25.81 18.71
C ALA A 1020 -12.97 -25.67 18.70
N GLY A 1021 -13.48 -24.47 18.95
CA GLY A 1021 -14.92 -24.20 19.03
C GLY A 1021 -15.52 -24.54 20.40
N THR A 1022 -16.81 -24.86 20.45
CA THR A 1022 -17.53 -25.08 21.72
C THR A 1022 -17.49 -26.56 22.14
N ILE A 1023 -17.20 -26.82 23.41
CA ILE A 1023 -17.37 -28.15 24.03
C ILE A 1023 -18.77 -28.23 24.62
N ALA A 1024 -19.60 -29.14 24.15
CA ALA A 1024 -20.92 -29.34 24.74
C ALA A 1024 -20.86 -30.33 25.90
N ALA A 1025 -21.64 -30.09 26.95
CA ALA A 1025 -21.79 -30.97 28.09
C ALA A 1025 -23.26 -31.39 28.26
N ARG A 1026 -23.51 -32.70 28.44
CA ARG A 1026 -24.86 -33.22 28.68
C ARG A 1026 -24.85 -34.58 29.39
N THR A 1027 -25.85 -34.85 30.20
CA THR A 1027 -26.10 -36.19 30.74
C THR A 1027 -26.59 -37.16 29.67
N ASP A 1028 -26.20 -38.42 29.78
CA ASP A 1028 -26.82 -39.49 28.99
C ASP A 1028 -27.97 -40.18 29.76
N SER A 1029 -28.55 -41.23 29.17
CA SER A 1029 -29.64 -41.98 29.78
C SER A 1029 -29.30 -42.62 31.15
N THR A 1030 -28.01 -42.68 31.51
CA THR A 1030 -27.53 -43.19 32.81
C THR A 1030 -27.23 -42.08 33.81
N THR A 1031 -27.63 -40.84 33.50
CA THR A 1031 -27.38 -39.60 34.26
C THR A 1031 -25.90 -39.22 34.40
N ARG A 1032 -24.98 -39.95 33.75
CA ARG A 1032 -23.55 -39.60 33.71
C ARG A 1032 -23.28 -38.44 32.77
N MET A 1033 -22.40 -37.53 33.16
CA MET A 1033 -22.04 -36.36 32.36
C MET A 1033 -21.09 -36.72 31.22
N VAL A 1034 -21.40 -36.21 30.02
CA VAL A 1034 -20.64 -36.46 28.80
C VAL A 1034 -20.23 -35.14 28.15
N LEU A 1035 -18.97 -35.07 27.72
CA LEU A 1035 -18.41 -33.97 26.95
C LEU A 1035 -18.31 -34.34 25.48
N LEU A 1036 -18.76 -33.45 24.59
CA LEU A 1036 -18.79 -33.66 23.14
C LEU A 1036 -18.02 -32.58 22.40
N PHE A 1037 -17.11 -32.97 21.51
CA PHE A 1037 -16.25 -32.05 20.75
C PHE A 1037 -15.62 -32.71 19.51
N GLY A 1038 -15.24 -31.88 18.54
CA GLY A 1038 -14.53 -32.29 17.32
C GLY A 1038 -13.03 -31.97 17.35
N THR A 1039 -12.25 -32.64 16.50
CA THR A 1039 -10.83 -32.30 16.26
C THR A 1039 -10.60 -31.77 14.84
N GLY A 1040 -9.51 -31.02 14.68
CA GLY A 1040 -9.06 -30.53 13.37
C GLY A 1040 -9.69 -29.22 12.91
N GLY A 1041 -10.61 -28.65 13.70
CA GLY A 1041 -11.36 -27.41 13.39
C GLY A 1041 -10.53 -26.12 13.37
N LEU A 1042 -9.25 -26.19 13.01
CA LEU A 1042 -8.41 -25.04 12.70
C LEU A 1042 -8.03 -25.08 11.22
N GLU A 1043 -8.13 -23.94 10.55
CA GLU A 1043 -7.69 -23.79 9.14
C GLU A 1043 -6.21 -24.17 8.99
N SER A 1044 -5.38 -23.78 9.96
CA SER A 1044 -3.94 -24.11 9.98
C SER A 1044 -3.64 -25.60 10.26
N ALA A 1045 -4.63 -26.42 10.60
CA ALA A 1045 -4.40 -27.85 10.78
C ALA A 1045 -4.20 -28.52 9.40
N ALA A 1046 -3.28 -29.47 9.28
CA ALA A 1046 -3.03 -30.14 8.01
C ALA A 1046 -4.28 -30.88 7.51
N SER A 1047 -4.72 -30.58 6.29
CA SER A 1047 -5.87 -31.21 5.64
C SER A 1047 -5.69 -32.71 5.37
N THR A 1048 -4.45 -33.21 5.47
CA THR A 1048 -4.09 -34.62 5.25
C THR A 1048 -4.19 -35.49 6.50
N THR A 1049 -4.57 -34.91 7.64
CA THR A 1049 -4.52 -35.61 8.93
C THR A 1049 -5.90 -36.10 9.38
N ALA A 1050 -5.97 -37.36 9.82
CA ALA A 1050 -7.22 -37.92 10.35
C ALA A 1050 -7.67 -37.20 11.63
N ASN A 1051 -8.98 -36.93 11.71
CA ASN A 1051 -9.66 -36.26 12.83
C ASN A 1051 -10.84 -37.11 13.33
N ALA A 1052 -11.41 -36.72 14.47
CA ALA A 1052 -12.60 -37.37 15.01
C ALA A 1052 -13.49 -36.42 15.80
N PHE A 1053 -14.76 -36.82 15.92
CA PHE A 1053 -15.70 -36.32 16.90
C PHE A 1053 -15.77 -37.27 18.08
N PHE A 1054 -15.66 -36.76 19.30
CA PHE A 1054 -15.62 -37.53 20.53
C PHE A 1054 -16.83 -37.23 21.42
N ALA A 1055 -17.32 -38.27 22.09
CA ALA A 1055 -18.03 -38.18 23.35
C ALA A 1055 -17.21 -38.88 24.43
N ILE A 1056 -16.81 -38.15 25.47
CA ILE A 1056 -16.06 -38.69 26.61
C ILE A 1056 -16.87 -38.50 27.90
N TYR A 1057 -16.72 -39.39 28.87
CA TYR A 1057 -17.30 -39.16 30.19
C TYR A 1057 -16.52 -38.06 30.92
N ALA A 1058 -17.25 -37.11 31.52
CA ALA A 1058 -16.65 -35.98 32.20
C ALA A 1058 -15.85 -36.40 33.43
N ASP A 1059 -16.28 -37.45 34.15
CA ASP A 1059 -15.67 -37.93 35.39
C ASP A 1059 -14.27 -38.53 35.19
N THR A 1060 -14.11 -39.33 34.13
CA THR A 1060 -12.96 -40.22 33.89
C THR A 1060 -12.16 -39.86 32.65
N GLY A 1061 -12.75 -39.11 31.71
CA GLY A 1061 -12.15 -38.80 30.41
C GLY A 1061 -12.11 -39.98 29.43
N VAL A 1062 -12.75 -41.11 29.78
CA VAL A 1062 -12.81 -42.30 28.93
C VAL A 1062 -13.69 -42.03 27.71
N VAL A 1063 -13.22 -42.45 26.53
CA VAL A 1063 -14.00 -42.38 25.29
C VAL A 1063 -15.21 -43.29 25.39
N ARG A 1064 -16.40 -42.68 25.43
CA ARG A 1064 -17.68 -43.39 25.35
C ARG A 1064 -18.00 -43.74 23.91
N SER A 1065 -17.92 -42.75 23.02
CA SER A 1065 -18.21 -42.93 21.59
C SER A 1065 -17.34 -42.01 20.74
N LYS A 1066 -17.03 -42.41 19.51
CA LYS A 1066 -16.36 -41.54 18.53
C LYS A 1066 -16.84 -41.75 17.11
N VAL A 1067 -16.72 -40.72 16.29
CA VAL A 1067 -16.85 -40.80 14.83
C VAL A 1067 -15.52 -40.39 14.23
N LEU A 1068 -14.88 -41.27 13.45
CA LEU A 1068 -13.69 -40.91 12.69
C LEU A 1068 -14.11 -40.13 11.43
N GLY A 1069 -13.36 -39.09 11.09
CA GLY A 1069 -13.46 -38.42 9.80
C GLY A 1069 -12.95 -39.31 8.68
N SER A 1070 -13.65 -39.31 7.55
CA SER A 1070 -13.22 -40.03 6.35
C SER A 1070 -11.99 -39.35 5.73
N CYS A 1071 -11.07 -40.14 5.16
CA CYS A 1071 -9.95 -39.65 4.38
C CYS A 1071 -9.99 -40.25 2.97
N SER A 1072 -10.03 -39.41 1.94
CA SER A 1072 -10.07 -39.82 0.53
C SER A 1072 -9.16 -38.91 -0.30
N GLY A 1073 -8.40 -39.49 -1.23
CA GLY A 1073 -7.54 -38.70 -2.13
C GLY A 1073 -6.44 -37.88 -1.45
N GLY A 1074 -6.04 -38.21 -0.21
CA GLY A 1074 -5.05 -37.46 0.55
C GLY A 1074 -5.62 -36.30 1.37
N VAL A 1075 -6.94 -36.09 1.36
CA VAL A 1075 -7.63 -35.08 2.18
C VAL A 1075 -8.54 -35.78 3.18
N CYS A 1076 -8.55 -35.30 4.42
CA CYS A 1076 -9.30 -35.84 5.54
C CYS A 1076 -10.36 -34.86 6.04
N GLU A 1077 -11.52 -35.40 6.43
CA GLU A 1077 -12.55 -34.63 7.11
C GLU A 1077 -12.02 -34.08 8.44
N LYS A 1078 -12.31 -32.80 8.69
CA LYS A 1078 -12.13 -32.06 9.94
C LYS A 1078 -13.49 -31.82 10.57
N PHE A 1079 -13.51 -31.61 11.88
CA PHE A 1079 -14.73 -31.28 12.61
C PHE A 1079 -14.62 -29.82 13.08
N TYR A 1080 -15.29 -28.92 12.34
CA TYR A 1080 -15.26 -27.48 12.59
C TYR A 1080 -16.44 -27.04 13.48
N GLY A 1081 -16.19 -25.96 14.23
CA GLY A 1081 -17.24 -25.20 14.91
C GLY A 1081 -17.71 -25.77 16.25
N GLY A 1082 -18.86 -25.26 16.70
CA GLY A 1082 -19.53 -25.67 17.93
C GLY A 1082 -20.45 -26.87 17.75
N VAL A 1083 -20.74 -27.55 18.86
CA VAL A 1083 -21.64 -28.71 18.94
C VAL A 1083 -22.98 -28.28 19.51
N VAL A 1084 -24.07 -28.61 18.82
CA VAL A 1084 -25.43 -28.41 19.36
C VAL A 1084 -25.95 -29.73 19.90
N VAL A 1085 -26.37 -29.76 21.17
CA VAL A 1085 -26.85 -30.98 21.82
C VAL A 1085 -28.31 -30.83 22.24
N THR A 1086 -29.15 -31.70 21.71
CA THR A 1086 -30.58 -31.86 22.03
C THR A 1086 -30.77 -33.03 23.03
N PRO A 1087 -31.98 -33.27 23.57
CA PRO A 1087 -32.23 -34.39 24.48
C PRO A 1087 -31.88 -35.77 23.91
N GLU A 1088 -31.92 -35.91 22.58
CA GLU A 1088 -31.77 -37.20 21.92
C GLU A 1088 -30.55 -37.26 21.00
N GLN A 1089 -30.00 -36.12 20.59
CA GLN A 1089 -28.98 -36.05 19.54
C GLN A 1089 -27.91 -35.00 19.81
N ALA A 1090 -26.69 -35.26 19.35
CA ALA A 1090 -25.64 -34.27 19.18
C ALA A 1090 -25.44 -33.97 17.69
N ILE A 1091 -25.33 -32.70 17.34
CA ILE A 1091 -25.24 -32.21 15.97
C ILE A 1091 -23.94 -31.43 15.82
N PHE A 1092 -23.19 -31.73 14.76
CA PHE A 1092 -21.88 -31.14 14.48
C PHE A 1092 -21.61 -31.08 12.97
N THR A 1093 -20.58 -30.35 12.57
CA THR A 1093 -20.17 -30.20 11.18
C THR A 1093 -18.92 -31.04 10.89
N LYS A 1094 -18.88 -31.70 9.73
CA LYS A 1094 -17.69 -32.31 9.14
C LYS A 1094 -17.34 -31.59 7.85
N THR A 1095 -16.07 -31.34 7.61
CA THR A 1095 -15.64 -30.52 6.48
C THR A 1095 -14.37 -31.10 5.86
N VAL A 1096 -14.35 -31.16 4.54
CA VAL A 1096 -13.16 -31.44 3.73
C VAL A 1096 -12.67 -30.12 3.19
N ASP A 1097 -11.51 -29.67 3.67
CA ASP A 1097 -10.89 -28.46 3.18
C ASP A 1097 -10.38 -28.65 1.74
N PRO A 1098 -10.33 -27.59 0.92
CA PRO A 1098 -9.63 -27.62 -0.35
C PRO A 1098 -8.14 -27.90 -0.15
N ALA A 1099 -7.49 -28.54 -1.12
CA ALA A 1099 -6.05 -28.79 -1.06
C ALA A 1099 -5.28 -27.46 -1.06
N ILE A 1100 -4.45 -27.23 -0.04
CA ILE A 1100 -3.65 -26.00 0.08
C ILE A 1100 -2.46 -26.08 -0.88
N GLY A 1101 -2.31 -25.08 -1.76
CA GLY A 1101 -1.13 -24.91 -2.61
C GLY A 1101 -1.11 -25.76 -3.89
N THR A 1102 -2.24 -26.33 -4.31
CA THR A 1102 -2.39 -26.97 -5.62
C THR A 1102 -2.82 -25.96 -6.67
N ASN A 1103 -2.49 -26.24 -7.93
CA ASN A 1103 -2.95 -25.44 -9.09
C ASN A 1103 -4.38 -25.84 -9.55
N SER A 1104 -5.05 -26.74 -8.82
CA SER A 1104 -6.45 -27.14 -9.08
C SER A 1104 -7.38 -26.41 -8.11
N CYS A 1105 -8.50 -25.92 -8.62
CA CYS A 1105 -9.58 -25.41 -7.78
C CYS A 1105 -10.38 -26.60 -7.28
N ASP A 1106 -9.94 -27.15 -6.16
CA ASP A 1106 -10.70 -28.17 -5.48
C ASP A 1106 -11.82 -27.51 -4.66
N ASP A 1107 -13.05 -27.94 -4.90
CA ASP A 1107 -14.19 -27.55 -4.06
C ASP A 1107 -14.09 -28.32 -2.73
N GLY A 1108 -13.87 -27.61 -1.63
CA GLY A 1108 -14.09 -28.19 -0.30
C GLY A 1108 -15.58 -28.49 -0.09
N SER A 1109 -15.91 -29.37 0.85
CA SER A 1109 -17.30 -29.77 1.13
C SER A 1109 -17.58 -29.85 2.62
N SER A 1110 -18.82 -29.59 3.02
CA SER A 1110 -19.24 -29.66 4.42
C SER A 1110 -20.51 -30.49 4.56
N THR A 1111 -20.62 -31.20 5.68
CA THR A 1111 -21.78 -32.03 6.02
C THR A 1111 -22.18 -31.74 7.46
N VAL A 1112 -23.45 -31.41 7.67
CA VAL A 1112 -24.03 -31.35 9.01
C VAL A 1112 -24.51 -32.75 9.37
N ALA A 1113 -23.95 -33.31 10.45
CA ALA A 1113 -24.23 -34.65 10.93
C ALA A 1113 -24.89 -34.60 12.31
N ALA A 1114 -25.91 -35.44 12.51
CA ALA A 1114 -26.49 -35.69 13.82
C ALA A 1114 -26.26 -37.13 14.25
N VAL A 1115 -25.89 -37.32 15.51
CA VAL A 1115 -25.67 -38.61 16.15
C VAL A 1115 -26.53 -38.73 17.40
N SER A 1116 -26.96 -39.96 17.72
CA SER A 1116 -27.66 -40.25 18.97
C SER A 1116 -26.82 -39.86 20.19
N LEU A 1117 -27.46 -39.21 21.17
CA LEU A 1117 -26.85 -38.88 22.45
C LEU A 1117 -26.53 -40.14 23.26
N ASN A 1118 -27.40 -41.16 23.16
CA ASN A 1118 -27.18 -42.47 23.76
C ASN A 1118 -26.22 -43.29 22.89
N PRO A 1119 -25.31 -44.07 23.51
CA PRO A 1119 -24.31 -44.84 22.79
C PRO A 1119 -24.95 -45.89 21.86
N GLY A 1120 -24.34 -46.11 20.69
CA GLY A 1120 -24.67 -47.23 19.83
C GLY A 1120 -24.07 -48.54 20.33
N THR A 1121 -24.02 -49.58 19.48
CA THR A 1121 -23.29 -50.81 19.81
C THR A 1121 -21.78 -50.59 19.74
N GLY A 1122 -21.07 -50.82 20.85
CA GLY A 1122 -19.62 -50.59 20.95
C GLY A 1122 -19.28 -49.12 21.20
N THR A 1123 -18.19 -48.62 20.60
CA THR A 1123 -17.72 -47.22 20.76
C THR A 1123 -18.07 -46.32 19.58
N ASN A 1124 -18.99 -46.77 18.72
CA ASN A 1124 -19.47 -46.00 17.57
C ASN A 1124 -20.75 -45.24 17.94
N PHE A 1125 -20.89 -44.03 17.39
CA PHE A 1125 -22.18 -43.34 17.41
C PHE A 1125 -23.17 -43.99 16.43
N THR A 1126 -24.45 -43.95 16.77
CA THR A 1126 -25.53 -44.22 15.82
C THR A 1126 -25.88 -42.91 15.11
N SER A 1127 -25.67 -42.85 13.79
CA SER A 1127 -26.03 -41.68 12.97
C SER A 1127 -27.54 -41.54 12.89
N SER A 1128 -28.07 -40.34 13.12
CA SER A 1128 -29.50 -40.03 12.98
C SER A 1128 -29.80 -39.43 11.60
N PHE A 1129 -29.07 -38.40 11.17
CA PHE A 1129 -29.15 -37.84 9.81
C PHE A 1129 -27.82 -37.22 9.39
N ASN A 1130 -27.64 -37.05 8.08
CA ASN A 1130 -26.56 -36.27 7.47
C ASN A 1130 -27.13 -35.39 6.36
N ILE A 1131 -26.76 -34.11 6.33
CA ILE A 1131 -27.16 -33.16 5.29
C ILE A 1131 -25.89 -32.57 4.69
N ALA A 1132 -25.67 -32.81 3.40
CA ALA A 1132 -24.54 -32.27 2.66
C ALA A 1132 -24.82 -30.85 2.17
N VAL A 1133 -23.81 -29.99 2.25
CA VAL A 1133 -23.81 -28.62 1.72
C VAL A 1133 -22.53 -28.36 0.94
N SER A 1134 -22.65 -27.67 -0.19
CA SER A 1134 -21.54 -27.33 -1.06
C SER A 1134 -20.76 -26.13 -0.49
N SER A 1135 -19.93 -26.38 0.53
CA SER A 1135 -19.06 -25.35 1.11
C SER A 1135 -17.84 -25.93 1.81
N ALA A 1136 -16.68 -25.27 1.67
CA ALA A 1136 -15.42 -25.65 2.29
C ALA A 1136 -15.33 -25.32 3.79
N VAL A 1137 -16.19 -24.47 4.35
CA VAL A 1137 -16.19 -24.11 5.78
C VAL A 1137 -17.58 -23.59 6.15
N MET A 1138 -18.04 -23.93 7.36
CA MET A 1138 -19.31 -23.50 7.91
C MET A 1138 -19.07 -22.66 9.16
N GLY A 1139 -19.84 -21.58 9.33
CA GLY A 1139 -19.93 -20.86 10.60
C GLY A 1139 -20.46 -21.74 11.74
N GLY A 1140 -20.44 -21.22 12.96
CA GLY A 1140 -20.93 -21.95 14.13
C GLY A 1140 -22.38 -22.43 13.97
N LEU A 1141 -22.65 -23.67 14.39
CA LEU A 1141 -24.01 -24.21 14.47
C LEU A 1141 -24.73 -23.58 15.67
N TYR A 1142 -25.90 -22.99 15.44
CA TYR A 1142 -26.74 -22.45 16.51
C TYR A 1142 -28.12 -23.09 16.47
N GLY A 1143 -28.58 -23.57 17.63
CA GLY A 1143 -29.91 -24.16 17.80
C GLY A 1143 -30.77 -23.32 18.74
N ASP A 1144 -31.93 -22.87 18.26
CA ASP A 1144 -33.00 -22.31 19.09
C ASP A 1144 -34.38 -22.61 18.47
N ALA A 1145 -35.42 -22.70 19.32
CA ALA A 1145 -36.82 -22.88 18.93
C ALA A 1145 -37.13 -24.11 18.04
N GLY A 1146 -36.31 -25.16 18.12
CA GLY A 1146 -36.50 -26.42 17.39
C GLY A 1146 -35.88 -26.44 15.98
N ALA A 1147 -35.14 -25.40 15.59
CA ALA A 1147 -34.40 -25.36 14.34
C ALA A 1147 -32.92 -25.05 14.57
N LEU A 1148 -32.07 -25.53 13.67
CA LEU A 1148 -30.64 -25.30 13.64
C LEU A 1148 -30.28 -24.41 12.44
N TYR A 1149 -29.46 -23.40 12.68
CA TYR A 1149 -29.05 -22.40 11.70
C TYR A 1149 -27.53 -22.41 11.55
N PHE A 1150 -27.09 -22.19 10.32
CA PHE A 1150 -25.68 -21.98 9.99
C PHE A 1150 -25.55 -21.09 8.76
N ALA A 1151 -24.38 -20.47 8.60
CA ALA A 1151 -23.98 -19.77 7.39
C ALA A 1151 -22.79 -20.49 6.76
N THR A 1152 -22.82 -20.69 5.44
CA THR A 1152 -21.65 -21.11 4.67
C THR A 1152 -20.80 -19.90 4.31
N ILE A 1153 -19.51 -20.10 4.04
CA ILE A 1153 -18.66 -19.01 3.48
C ILE A 1153 -19.16 -18.53 2.11
N ALA A 1154 -19.93 -19.37 1.39
CA ALA A 1154 -20.55 -19.02 0.11
C ALA A 1154 -21.80 -18.13 0.27
N GLY A 1155 -22.23 -17.85 1.51
CA GLY A 1155 -23.37 -16.99 1.82
C GLY A 1155 -24.71 -17.71 1.90
N ASP A 1156 -24.72 -19.05 1.79
CA ASP A 1156 -25.93 -19.83 2.06
C ASP A 1156 -26.16 -19.86 3.57
N VAL A 1157 -27.15 -19.10 4.03
CA VAL A 1157 -27.72 -19.30 5.36
C VAL A 1157 -28.78 -20.38 5.23
N ALA A 1158 -28.59 -21.51 5.92
CA ALA A 1158 -29.50 -22.65 5.84
C ALA A 1158 -30.07 -22.99 7.21
N ARG A 1159 -31.30 -23.51 7.17
CA ARG A 1159 -32.10 -23.88 8.33
C ARG A 1159 -32.43 -25.36 8.28
N ILE A 1160 -32.25 -26.06 9.41
CA ILE A 1160 -32.62 -27.45 9.60
C ILE A 1160 -33.70 -27.52 10.69
N GLY A 1161 -34.88 -28.07 10.38
CA GLY A 1161 -36.02 -28.17 11.32
C GLY A 1161 -37.10 -27.08 11.13
N THR A 1162 -38.27 -27.22 11.76
CA THR A 1162 -39.41 -26.28 11.67
C THR A 1162 -39.35 -25.21 12.77
N PRO A 1163 -39.69 -23.94 12.50
CA PRO A 1163 -39.79 -22.94 13.55
C PRO A 1163 -41.07 -23.21 14.34
N ARG A 1164 -41.06 -22.95 15.63
CA ARG A 1164 -42.33 -22.69 16.32
C ARG A 1164 -42.83 -21.28 15.91
N ALA A 1165 -43.95 -21.26 15.17
CA ALA A 1165 -44.78 -20.12 14.71
C ALA A 1165 -44.60 -19.65 13.25
N ALA A 1166 -45.74 -19.41 12.57
CA ALA A 1166 -45.85 -19.35 11.11
C ALA A 1166 -45.71 -17.96 10.48
N ASN A 1167 -45.90 -16.86 11.21
CA ASN A 1167 -45.77 -15.51 10.68
C ASN A 1167 -45.20 -14.62 11.80
N ALA A 1168 -44.12 -13.89 11.58
CA ALA A 1168 -43.56 -12.97 12.59
C ALA A 1168 -44.62 -11.92 12.98
N GLY A 1169 -45.20 -12.11 14.17
CA GLY A 1169 -46.30 -11.31 14.71
C GLY A 1169 -47.17 -12.12 15.68
N GLY A 1170 -46.71 -12.27 16.92
CA GLY A 1170 -47.52 -12.68 18.08
C GLY A 1170 -47.62 -14.19 18.35
N ASP A 1171 -46.85 -14.66 19.32
CA ASP A 1171 -47.31 -15.24 20.61
C ASP A 1171 -46.04 -15.70 21.35
N THR A 1172 -45.68 -15.12 22.48
CA THR A 1172 -45.96 -15.83 23.73
C THR A 1172 -46.33 -14.89 24.87
N LEU A 1173 -47.63 -14.78 25.14
CA LEU A 1173 -48.12 -14.51 26.51
C LEU A 1173 -47.84 -15.68 27.48
N SER A 1174 -47.21 -16.76 26.99
CA SER A 1174 -47.02 -18.02 27.74
C SER A 1174 -45.61 -18.63 27.67
N GLY A 1175 -44.59 -17.87 27.29
CA GLY A 1175 -43.20 -18.35 27.13
C GLY A 1175 -42.44 -18.54 28.44
N GLN A 1176 -43.17 -18.75 29.55
CA GLN A 1176 -42.62 -18.87 30.90
C GLN A 1176 -42.17 -20.29 31.28
N LYS A 1177 -42.05 -21.22 30.33
CA LYS A 1177 -41.56 -22.57 30.58
C LYS A 1177 -40.41 -22.92 29.63
N GLN A 1178 -39.18 -22.92 30.15
CA GLN A 1178 -38.10 -23.68 29.54
C GLN A 1178 -38.41 -25.16 29.73
N GLY A 1179 -38.69 -25.82 28.60
CA GLY A 1179 -38.91 -27.26 28.49
C GLY A 1179 -38.94 -27.59 27.01
N MET A 1180 -37.84 -28.15 26.48
CA MET A 1180 -37.75 -28.59 25.10
C MET A 1180 -38.75 -29.73 24.86
N GLY A 1181 -39.78 -29.46 24.06
CA GLY A 1181 -40.74 -30.48 23.62
C GLY A 1181 -40.34 -31.06 22.27
N ALA A 1182 -40.42 -32.39 22.18
CA ALA A 1182 -40.09 -33.26 21.04
C ALA A 1182 -41.01 -33.11 19.80
N GLY A 1183 -40.53 -33.60 18.65
CA GLY A 1183 -41.25 -33.84 17.37
C GLY A 1183 -40.98 -32.79 16.28
N ASP A 1184 -40.75 -33.09 14.99
CA ASP A 1184 -40.87 -34.34 14.22
C ASP A 1184 -40.07 -34.23 12.88
N GLN A 1185 -39.89 -35.38 12.22
CA GLN A 1185 -39.09 -35.70 11.00
C GLN A 1185 -39.18 -34.72 9.80
N PRO A 1186 -38.10 -34.57 9.00
CA PRO A 1186 -38.12 -33.73 7.79
C PRO A 1186 -38.90 -34.38 6.64
N SER A 1187 -39.86 -33.64 6.08
CA SER A 1187 -40.44 -33.96 4.78
C SER A 1187 -39.39 -33.81 3.68
N THR A 1188 -39.26 -34.84 2.86
CA THR A 1188 -38.42 -34.88 1.66
C THR A 1188 -38.82 -33.78 0.67
N GLY A 1189 -37.86 -32.94 0.27
CA GLY A 1189 -37.95 -32.19 -1.00
C GLY A 1189 -37.96 -30.65 -0.96
N ALA A 1190 -37.75 -29.99 0.17
CA ALA A 1190 -37.63 -28.52 0.17
C ALA A 1190 -36.19 -28.06 -0.10
N VAL A 1191 -35.86 -27.82 -1.36
CA VAL A 1191 -34.73 -26.98 -1.77
C VAL A 1191 -35.21 -25.52 -1.68
N VAL A 1192 -34.57 -24.71 -0.84
CA VAL A 1192 -34.86 -23.26 -0.73
C VAL A 1192 -33.57 -22.49 -0.99
N GLY A 1193 -33.63 -21.56 -1.96
CA GLY A 1193 -32.56 -20.58 -2.26
C GLY A 1193 -32.06 -20.61 -3.70
N THR A 1194 -32.90 -20.27 -4.68
CA THR A 1194 -32.43 -19.90 -6.03
C THR A 1194 -32.24 -18.39 -6.11
N THR A 1195 -31.02 -17.92 -6.30
CA THR A 1195 -30.54 -17.30 -7.56
C THR A 1195 -29.05 -16.98 -7.42
N SER A 1196 -28.25 -17.64 -8.25
CA SER A 1196 -26.79 -17.57 -8.47
C SER A 1196 -25.90 -18.36 -7.51
N GLY A 1197 -25.46 -19.54 -7.96
CA GLY A 1197 -24.32 -20.24 -7.38
C GLY A 1197 -23.06 -19.38 -7.55
N PHE A 1198 -22.44 -19.04 -6.43
CA PHE A 1198 -21.16 -18.33 -6.40
C PHE A 1198 -20.03 -19.30 -6.09
N THR A 1199 -19.04 -19.31 -7.00
CA THR A 1199 -17.84 -20.14 -6.96
C THR A 1199 -17.01 -19.88 -5.71
N LEU A 1200 -16.67 -20.98 -5.01
CA LEU A 1200 -15.72 -21.07 -3.91
C LEU A 1200 -14.36 -20.53 -4.35
N MET A 1201 -13.79 -19.58 -3.61
CA MET A 1201 -12.34 -19.34 -3.61
C MET A 1201 -11.82 -19.96 -2.32
N GLY A 1202 -10.97 -20.98 -2.47
CA GLY A 1202 -10.24 -21.55 -1.35
C GLY A 1202 -9.44 -20.46 -0.65
N TRP A 1203 -9.54 -20.43 0.67
CA TRP A 1203 -8.75 -19.56 1.53
C TRP A 1203 -7.27 -19.79 1.25
N ARG A 1204 -6.63 -18.83 0.58
CA ARG A 1204 -5.19 -18.66 0.69
C ARG A 1204 -4.98 -17.92 2.00
N VAL A 1205 -4.73 -18.66 3.08
CA VAL A 1205 -4.18 -18.08 4.31
C VAL A 1205 -2.87 -17.41 3.91
N VAL A 1206 -2.91 -16.08 3.79
CA VAL A 1206 -1.73 -15.23 3.84
C VAL A 1206 -1.34 -15.23 5.32
N LEU A 1207 -0.25 -15.95 5.64
CA LEU A 1207 0.52 -15.69 6.86
C LEU A 1207 1.24 -14.35 6.73
#